data_AF-A0A370TSE6-F1
#
_entry.id   AF-A0A370TSE6-F1
#
_cell.length_a   1.000
_cell.length_b   1.000
_cell.length_c   1.000
_cell.angle_alpha   90.00
_cell.angle_beta   90.00
_cell.angle_gamma   90.00
#
_symmetry.space_group_name_H-M   'P 1'
#
loop_
_entity.id
_entity.type
_entity.pdbx_description
1 polymer ?
#
loop_
_entity_poly.entity_id
_entity_poly.type
_entity_poly.pdbx_seq_one_letter_code
_entity_poly.pdbx_strand_id
1 'polypeptide(L)'
;MPGMNVKSSARRGPWSLADSYGFIASFVTKSGHRGPRHFAQDPGFSGQRCFSWPSSRRIARVDINGLHRETATSHSSRRQTQQRRHFHSYFVTNLPSSSLHPDSRPPTGPHHKLPRSASTPHTPGSGPSPAAAPPMIGTSRELTVVRIPLRSAKHHFGVFLSRGTRPYNEDTYQAGTLEIPAFAKRAPISLSRSGQKEAATGADSASGDPQVFYFGVFDGHGGNECSDFLREELHNYIESTAKTFELGSSLKKGRGTEIDAAGSGGNSARDLPTDGKESLQKVEMKGKEEVQDSTSVTPLSQEGDVGESPANTALEGGDPEAIEANEPKAVELERSLLDQWKDTVGGYFKRFRPDFFSLPLPRDGSPPVDAPLSIESVLMYSFLKADLDFVTAQARKPDPDAHSDEPLNAEDILGEPAYRASTKTRIGGPTRFIGGSTASIALISTPTPTPFWHPASPSSLITAHVGDTRVILCDTATGLAKPLTTNHHPSAPVESTRLRRYAATFVTDSFGEERMSGLANTRSFGDMRSKRIGVSAEPEIRRVELAPAEYSFLVLVSDGVSGTLSDQEIVDVVKEAKTPEQGAGDVVSFATEVTREGDNATCLVVRLGGWERRGEGGLGSLGTKEVRDYRRGEAADPRRSRTLMKSPMTPPIDPAILSALSLHAATTKISSHGGSGFSSTFKLSSNEGHGEEKIYFVKIGKGRGSEVMFAGEHASLNGIHTAVPSLCPKSHAHGPLSNTNGSFLATDFLSLTSAPSSGQSLAQKLAKLHSTPAPIPDGYGKPVFGFPVATCCGDTEQDNGFEEDWSRFYAARRLGGIGREIERKYGADGELAELISKTSTRIAPRLLSSTHLKSGQTGGPIIPVVVHGDLWSGNHGRGSIGGGSVEEVVYDPSSCWAHSEFEFGIMRMFGGFGGAFEREYESYKNKDEPKEEWEDRVKLYELYHHLNHYAIFGGSYRSGAVQIMKSLIKKYG
;
A
#
# COMPACT_ATOMS: atom_id res chain seq x y z
N MET A 1 1.37 23.69 75.49
CA MET A 1 2.28 23.21 74.41
C MET A 1 2.05 21.71 74.26
N PRO A 2 1.11 21.31 73.36
CA PRO A 2 0.66 19.93 73.18
C PRO A 2 1.21 19.34 71.87
N GLY A 3 1.29 18.02 71.61
CA GLY A 3 0.50 16.91 72.13
C GLY A 3 -0.37 16.35 71.00
N MET A 4 0.17 15.41 70.22
CA MET A 4 -0.51 14.69 69.13
C MET A 4 -1.44 13.61 69.70
N ASN A 5 -2.75 13.65 69.39
CA ASN A 5 -3.53 12.52 68.80
C ASN A 5 -5.05 12.80 68.65
N VAL A 6 -5.58 12.37 67.49
CA VAL A 6 -6.86 11.64 67.26
C VAL A 6 -8.20 12.38 66.94
N LYS A 7 -8.88 11.81 65.91
CA LYS A 7 -10.30 11.85 65.41
C LYS A 7 -10.66 12.95 64.39
N SER A 8 -11.45 12.74 63.33
CA SER A 8 -12.05 11.57 62.65
C SER A 8 -12.90 12.05 61.45
N SER A 9 -12.82 11.35 60.33
CA SER A 9 -13.84 11.09 59.28
C SER A 9 -14.83 12.17 58.79
N ALA A 10 -14.79 12.44 57.48
CA ALA A 10 -16.00 12.58 56.66
C ALA A 10 -15.80 11.84 55.32
N ARG A 11 -16.68 10.87 55.06
CA ARG A 11 -16.77 10.07 53.83
C ARG A 11 -17.16 10.96 52.64
N ARG A 12 -16.49 10.82 51.49
CA ARG A 12 -17.03 11.24 50.18
C ARG A 12 -17.42 9.98 49.41
N GLY A 13 -18.67 9.93 48.94
CA GLY A 13 -19.23 8.83 48.16
C GLY A 13 -18.69 8.77 46.72
N PRO A 14 -19.03 7.70 45.98
CA PRO A 14 -18.55 7.48 44.61
C PRO A 14 -19.14 8.49 43.62
N TRP A 15 -18.29 8.83 42.65
CA TRP A 15 -18.54 9.77 41.55
C TRP A 15 -19.75 9.33 40.71
N SER A 16 -20.72 10.22 40.49
CA SER A 16 -21.93 9.92 39.71
C SER A 16 -21.84 10.46 38.28
N LEU A 17 -22.63 9.88 37.37
CA LEU A 17 -22.79 10.34 35.99
C LEU A 17 -23.29 11.80 35.90
N ALA A 18 -23.99 12.31 36.92
CA ALA A 18 -24.41 13.72 36.98
C ALA A 18 -23.24 14.69 37.21
N ASP A 19 -22.21 14.25 37.95
CA ASP A 19 -20.99 15.05 38.17
C ASP A 19 -20.15 15.17 36.88
N SER A 20 -20.33 14.24 35.94
CA SER A 20 -19.68 14.27 34.62
C SER A 20 -20.31 15.31 33.69
N TYR A 21 -21.63 15.51 33.76
CA TYR A 21 -22.33 16.55 32.99
C TYR A 21 -22.06 17.97 33.55
N GLY A 22 -21.87 18.10 34.87
CA GLY A 22 -21.48 19.38 35.50
C GLY A 22 -20.06 19.85 35.16
N PHE A 23 -19.12 18.91 34.95
CA PHE A 23 -17.75 19.23 34.55
C PHE A 23 -17.66 19.65 33.07
N ILE A 24 -18.44 19.00 32.20
CA ILE A 24 -18.47 19.28 30.74
C ILE A 24 -19.18 20.60 30.42
N ALA A 25 -20.15 21.03 31.23
CA ALA A 25 -20.82 22.33 31.06
C ALA A 25 -19.93 23.56 31.37
N SER A 26 -18.72 23.37 31.92
CA SER A 26 -17.79 24.46 32.23
C SER A 26 -16.90 24.91 31.06
N PHE A 27 -16.93 24.19 29.92
CA PHE A 27 -16.08 24.49 28.75
C PHE A 27 -16.82 25.09 27.54
N VAL A 28 -18.14 25.29 27.63
CA VAL A 28 -18.93 25.97 26.59
C VAL A 28 -19.62 27.16 27.21
N THR A 29 -18.89 28.27 27.40
CA THR A 29 -19.36 29.67 27.37
C THR A 29 -18.27 30.64 27.84
N LYS A 30 -17.53 31.24 26.89
CA LYS A 30 -16.84 32.53 27.09
C LYS A 30 -16.88 33.34 25.80
N SER A 31 -17.99 34.04 25.60
CA SER A 31 -18.04 35.29 24.84
C SER A 31 -18.60 36.34 25.79
N GLY A 32 -17.74 37.24 26.25
CA GLY A 32 -18.16 38.38 27.05
C GLY A 32 -18.74 39.46 26.14
N HIS A 33 -19.87 40.06 26.54
CA HIS A 33 -20.05 41.51 26.68
C HIS A 33 -21.32 41.80 27.51
N ARG A 34 -21.20 42.76 28.44
CA ARG A 34 -22.21 43.33 29.35
C ARG A 34 -23.37 43.96 28.53
N GLY A 35 -24.64 44.08 28.94
CA GLY A 35 -25.36 43.94 30.21
C GLY A 35 -26.89 44.05 29.96
N PRO A 36 -27.74 44.18 30.99
CA PRO A 36 -29.15 43.71 30.95
C PRO A 36 -30.22 44.81 30.90
N ARG A 37 -31.45 44.43 30.49
CA ARG A 37 -32.80 44.74 31.10
C ARG A 37 -33.91 44.25 30.14
N HIS A 38 -34.70 43.23 30.52
CA HIS A 38 -36.10 43.31 31.04
C HIS A 38 -37.11 43.93 30.03
N PHE A 39 -38.29 43.39 29.68
CA PHE A 39 -39.27 42.48 30.30
C PHE A 39 -40.31 42.04 29.22
N ALA A 40 -40.91 40.84 29.37
CA ALA A 40 -42.30 40.41 29.04
C ALA A 40 -42.86 40.65 27.60
N GLN A 41 -43.76 39.86 27.00
CA GLN A 41 -44.63 38.72 27.32
C GLN A 41 -45.15 38.19 25.96
N ASP A 42 -45.42 36.89 25.87
CA ASP A 42 -46.19 36.18 24.82
C ASP A 42 -47.69 36.62 24.80
N PRO A 43 -48.61 36.06 23.96
CA PRO A 43 -48.49 35.40 22.64
C PRO A 43 -49.61 35.84 21.65
N GLY A 44 -49.65 35.32 20.41
CA GLY A 44 -50.81 35.51 19.51
C GLY A 44 -50.81 34.67 18.23
N PHE A 45 -51.75 33.72 18.17
CA PHE A 45 -51.96 32.69 17.15
C PHE A 45 -52.80 33.15 15.93
N SER A 46 -52.88 32.24 14.94
CA SER A 46 -53.82 32.14 13.77
C SER A 46 -53.37 32.85 12.47
N GLY A 47 -53.49 32.27 11.26
CA GLY A 47 -54.07 31.02 10.80
C GLY A 47 -54.82 31.23 9.46
N GLN A 48 -54.53 30.40 8.44
CA GLN A 48 -55.37 30.09 7.26
C GLN A 48 -55.49 31.19 6.16
N ARG A 49 -55.57 30.95 4.84
CA ARG A 49 -55.86 29.76 4.00
C ARG A 49 -55.60 30.08 2.49
N CYS A 50 -55.21 29.04 1.74
CA CYS A 50 -55.64 28.60 0.39
C CYS A 50 -55.48 29.42 -0.92
N PHE A 51 -54.69 28.81 -1.82
CA PHE A 51 -54.93 28.40 -3.24
C PHE A 51 -55.49 29.38 -4.30
N SER A 52 -54.73 29.54 -5.40
CA SER A 52 -55.12 29.04 -6.74
C SER A 52 -54.06 29.34 -7.82
N TRP A 53 -53.81 28.36 -8.69
CA TRP A 53 -53.21 28.44 -10.04
C TRP A 53 -54.33 28.75 -11.08
N PRO A 54 -54.11 28.93 -12.42
CA PRO A 54 -52.94 28.66 -13.26
C PRO A 54 -52.66 29.69 -14.41
N SER A 55 -51.67 29.34 -15.25
CA SER A 55 -51.64 29.53 -16.74
C SER A 55 -50.65 30.55 -17.32
N SER A 56 -49.54 30.00 -17.82
CA SER A 56 -49.04 30.11 -19.20
C SER A 56 -49.23 31.42 -19.98
N ARG A 57 -48.13 32.07 -20.38
CA ARG A 57 -47.84 32.42 -21.79
C ARG A 57 -46.41 32.96 -22.00
N ARG A 58 -46.02 32.77 -23.25
CA ARG A 58 -44.75 32.91 -23.96
C ARG A 58 -44.60 34.32 -24.59
N ILE A 59 -43.37 34.65 -25.04
CA ILE A 59 -43.02 35.55 -26.18
C ILE A 59 -43.16 37.08 -25.89
N ALA A 60 -42.32 38.05 -26.29
CA ALA A 60 -41.14 38.17 -27.17
C ALA A 60 -40.40 39.50 -26.88
N ARG A 61 -39.11 39.50 -27.26
CA ARG A 61 -38.39 40.53 -28.04
C ARG A 61 -39.14 41.81 -28.41
N VAL A 62 -38.51 42.98 -28.24
CA VAL A 62 -38.00 43.85 -29.33
C VAL A 62 -37.09 44.92 -28.70
N ASP A 63 -36.05 45.26 -29.44
CA ASP A 63 -34.93 46.13 -29.13
C ASP A 63 -35.07 47.45 -29.94
N ILE A 64 -34.22 48.44 -29.57
CA ILE A 64 -33.71 49.56 -30.38
C ILE A 64 -34.28 50.99 -30.12
N ASN A 65 -33.36 51.82 -29.56
CA ASN A 65 -33.12 53.27 -29.68
C ASN A 65 -34.19 54.25 -29.16
N GLY A 66 -33.90 55.29 -28.39
CA GLY A 66 -32.66 55.97 -27.99
C GLY A 66 -32.99 57.45 -27.83
N LEU A 67 -32.53 58.13 -26.76
CA LEU A 67 -32.40 59.59 -26.70
C LEU A 67 -31.59 60.02 -25.45
N HIS A 68 -30.63 60.90 -25.72
CA HIS A 68 -29.59 61.46 -24.86
C HIS A 68 -30.07 62.29 -23.66
N ARG A 69 -29.32 62.26 -22.52
CA ARG A 69 -28.61 63.45 -21.99
C ARG A 69 -27.72 63.17 -20.76
N GLU A 70 -26.44 63.57 -20.90
CA GLU A 70 -25.54 64.27 -19.94
C GLU A 70 -25.36 63.69 -18.52
N THR A 71 -24.32 62.86 -18.30
CA THR A 71 -22.96 63.21 -17.80
C THR A 71 -22.85 63.59 -16.32
N ALA A 72 -22.40 62.64 -15.49
CA ALA A 72 -21.55 62.90 -14.34
C ALA A 72 -20.44 61.84 -14.29
N THR A 73 -19.21 62.31 -14.30
CA THR A 73 -17.95 61.57 -14.36
C THR A 73 -17.64 60.90 -13.02
N SER A 74 -17.46 59.57 -13.01
CA SER A 74 -16.70 58.89 -11.96
C SER A 74 -15.70 57.92 -12.61
N HIS A 75 -14.43 58.10 -12.24
CA HIS A 75 -13.31 57.29 -12.71
C HIS A 75 -13.41 55.88 -12.12
N SER A 76 -13.91 54.94 -12.90
CA SER A 76 -13.77 53.51 -12.61
C SER A 76 -12.46 53.00 -13.19
N SER A 77 -11.46 52.81 -12.34
CA SER A 77 -10.31 51.94 -12.65
C SER A 77 -10.85 50.55 -12.98
N ARG A 78 -10.81 50.17 -14.26
CA ARG A 78 -11.09 48.81 -14.71
C ARG A 78 -10.08 47.88 -14.03
N ARG A 79 -10.48 47.23 -12.92
CA ARG A 79 -9.86 45.98 -12.49
C ARG A 79 -10.09 44.99 -13.63
N GLN A 80 -9.04 44.76 -14.44
CA GLN A 80 -8.99 43.54 -15.25
C GLN A 80 -9.14 42.38 -14.28
N THR A 81 -10.28 41.72 -14.33
CA THR A 81 -10.44 40.38 -13.78
C THR A 81 -9.48 39.48 -14.55
N GLN A 82 -8.27 39.25 -14.01
CA GLN A 82 -7.38 38.21 -14.48
C GLN A 82 -8.16 36.89 -14.45
N GLN A 83 -8.48 36.36 -15.64
CA GLN A 83 -9.00 35.00 -15.77
C GLN A 83 -7.98 34.05 -15.15
N ARG A 84 -8.37 33.35 -14.09
CA ARG A 84 -7.56 32.29 -13.47
C ARG A 84 -7.23 31.23 -14.54
N ARG A 85 -5.94 31.01 -14.80
CA ARG A 85 -5.45 29.86 -15.56
C ARG A 85 -5.14 28.75 -14.55
N HIS A 86 -5.59 27.54 -14.85
CA HIS A 86 -5.58 26.34 -14.00
C HIS A 86 -5.04 25.17 -14.84
N PHE A 87 -4.57 24.08 -14.21
CA PHE A 87 -4.12 22.83 -14.85
C PHE A 87 -4.62 22.60 -16.29
N HIS A 88 -3.69 22.38 -17.21
CA HIS A 88 -4.00 22.31 -18.63
C HIS A 88 -3.78 20.90 -19.16
N SER A 89 -4.80 20.33 -19.81
CA SER A 89 -4.71 19.07 -20.58
C SER A 89 -4.06 19.25 -21.97
N TYR A 90 -3.41 20.39 -22.18
CA TYR A 90 -2.65 20.73 -23.37
C TYR A 90 -1.30 21.31 -22.95
N PHE A 91 -0.32 21.26 -23.84
CA PHE A 91 0.93 21.99 -23.68
C PHE A 91 1.08 23.02 -24.79
N VAL A 92 1.81 24.08 -24.51
CA VAL A 92 2.12 25.12 -25.48
C VAL A 92 3.50 24.86 -26.07
N THR A 93 3.63 24.85 -27.39
CA THR A 93 4.92 24.72 -28.08
C THR A 93 4.96 25.61 -29.32
N ASN A 94 6.17 25.84 -29.83
CA ASN A 94 6.40 26.67 -31.00
C ASN A 94 6.64 25.79 -32.21
N LEU A 95 5.69 25.80 -33.15
CA LEU A 95 5.81 25.08 -34.42
C LEU A 95 6.23 26.02 -35.55
N PRO A 96 7.07 25.58 -36.50
CA PRO A 96 7.35 26.36 -37.70
C PRO A 96 6.04 26.59 -38.48
N SER A 97 5.74 27.84 -38.89
CA SER A 97 4.48 28.20 -39.56
C SER A 97 4.16 27.36 -40.82
N SER A 98 5.14 26.72 -41.45
CA SER A 98 4.94 25.78 -42.56
C SER A 98 4.23 24.47 -42.20
N SER A 99 4.05 24.18 -40.90
CA SER A 99 3.50 22.91 -40.39
C SER A 99 1.99 22.97 -40.16
N LEU A 100 1.35 24.12 -40.41
CA LEU A 100 -0.06 24.40 -40.09
C LEU A 100 -1.00 24.42 -41.31
N HIS A 101 -0.52 24.16 -42.52
CA HIS A 101 -1.34 24.18 -43.74
C HIS A 101 -1.37 22.79 -44.44
N PRO A 102 -2.56 22.24 -44.80
CA PRO A 102 -2.67 20.96 -45.50
C PRO A 102 -2.37 21.02 -47.01
N ASP A 103 -1.97 22.18 -47.55
CA ASP A 103 -1.62 22.35 -48.96
C ASP A 103 -0.13 22.68 -49.11
N SER A 104 0.71 21.67 -49.19
CA SER A 104 2.07 21.84 -49.71
C SER A 104 2.05 21.80 -51.23
N ARG A 105 1.68 22.91 -51.87
CA ARG A 105 2.27 23.23 -53.18
C ARG A 105 3.73 23.60 -52.92
N PRO A 106 4.71 22.98 -53.61
CA PRO A 106 6.10 23.29 -53.37
C PRO A 106 6.36 24.77 -53.67
N PRO A 107 7.10 25.49 -52.82
CA PRO A 107 7.48 26.86 -53.12
C PRO A 107 8.39 26.84 -54.34
N THR A 108 8.02 27.62 -55.36
CA THR A 108 8.86 27.93 -56.51
C THR A 108 10.10 28.68 -56.04
N GLY A 109 11.19 27.96 -55.75
CA GLY A 109 12.54 28.48 -55.55
C GLY A 109 13.36 28.48 -56.84
N PRO A 110 14.40 29.32 -56.95
CA PRO A 110 14.98 29.73 -58.22
C PRO A 110 15.79 28.61 -58.88
N HIS A 111 15.65 28.53 -60.19
CA HIS A 111 16.31 27.59 -61.08
C HIS A 111 17.83 27.51 -60.90
N HIS A 112 18.35 26.32 -60.62
CA HIS A 112 19.66 25.89 -61.13
C HIS A 112 19.46 24.65 -62.00
N LYS A 113 19.56 24.85 -63.32
CA LYS A 113 19.60 23.79 -64.33
C LYS A 113 20.99 23.16 -64.29
N LEU A 114 21.10 21.92 -63.81
CA LEU A 114 22.21 21.04 -64.21
C LEU A 114 21.70 20.09 -65.30
N PRO A 115 22.39 19.96 -66.45
CA PRO A 115 21.96 19.08 -67.55
C PRO A 115 21.97 17.60 -67.14
N ARG A 116 20.99 16.84 -67.65
CA ARG A 116 20.77 15.40 -67.44
C ARG A 116 21.90 14.48 -67.95
N SER A 117 23.02 15.01 -68.42
CA SER A 117 24.15 14.23 -68.93
C SER A 117 25.21 13.87 -67.87
N ALA A 118 25.02 14.25 -66.59
CA ALA A 118 25.99 14.00 -65.51
C ALA A 118 25.49 13.06 -64.40
N SER A 119 24.38 12.34 -64.58
CA SER A 119 23.88 11.37 -63.59
C SER A 119 24.27 9.94 -63.96
N THR A 120 25.35 9.43 -63.37
CA THR A 120 25.68 7.99 -63.37
C THR A 120 24.84 7.25 -62.32
N PRO A 121 24.30 6.05 -62.61
CA PRO A 121 23.56 5.26 -61.62
C PRO A 121 24.51 4.74 -60.52
N HIS A 122 24.14 4.91 -59.26
CA HIS A 122 24.90 4.38 -58.13
C HIS A 122 24.68 2.86 -58.03
N THR A 123 25.74 2.06 -58.10
CA THR A 123 25.73 0.64 -57.74
C THR A 123 25.84 0.51 -56.21
N PRO A 124 25.11 -0.43 -55.57
CA PRO A 124 25.17 -0.60 -54.12
C PRO A 124 26.45 -1.36 -53.72
N GLY A 125 27.36 -0.68 -53.04
CA GLY A 125 28.51 -1.28 -52.36
C GLY A 125 28.17 -1.59 -50.89
N SER A 126 28.72 -2.69 -50.39
CA SER A 126 28.60 -3.15 -49.00
C SER A 126 29.32 -2.20 -48.03
N GLY A 127 28.55 -1.39 -47.30
CA GLY A 127 29.01 -0.56 -46.19
C GLY A 127 27.80 0.03 -45.45
N PRO A 128 27.89 0.34 -44.13
CA PRO A 128 26.76 0.82 -43.36
C PRO A 128 26.35 2.22 -43.83
N SER A 129 25.07 2.39 -44.16
CA SER A 129 24.49 3.68 -44.51
C SER A 129 24.63 4.67 -43.34
N PRO A 130 25.08 5.91 -43.56
CA PRO A 130 25.07 6.92 -42.50
C PRO A 130 23.63 7.22 -42.08
N ALA A 131 23.39 7.28 -40.78
CA ALA A 131 22.13 7.67 -40.18
C ALA A 131 21.66 9.00 -40.78
N ALA A 132 20.40 9.05 -41.23
CA ALA A 132 19.79 10.27 -41.71
C ALA A 132 19.72 11.28 -40.55
N ALA A 133 20.64 12.24 -40.55
CA ALA A 133 20.52 13.41 -39.69
C ALA A 133 19.23 14.17 -40.09
N PRO A 134 18.33 14.50 -39.16
CA PRO A 134 17.21 15.39 -39.48
C PRO A 134 17.77 16.74 -39.98
N PRO A 135 17.13 17.38 -40.97
CA PRO A 135 17.65 18.58 -41.59
C PRO A 135 17.80 19.69 -40.55
N MET A 136 19.00 20.27 -40.50
CA MET A 136 19.34 21.45 -39.71
C MET A 136 18.30 22.57 -39.98
N ILE A 137 17.50 22.91 -38.98
CA ILE A 137 16.58 24.06 -39.05
C ILE A 137 17.44 25.32 -39.00
N GLY A 138 17.77 25.82 -40.19
CA GLY A 138 18.32 27.15 -40.40
C GLY A 138 17.37 28.22 -39.86
N THR A 139 17.99 29.09 -39.08
CA THR A 139 17.53 30.36 -38.51
C THR A 139 16.70 31.22 -39.48
N SER A 140 15.66 31.87 -38.94
CA SER A 140 14.65 32.73 -39.61
C SER A 140 13.42 32.02 -40.18
N ARG A 141 12.71 31.23 -39.36
CA ARG A 141 11.32 30.85 -39.62
C ARG A 141 10.42 31.42 -38.54
N GLU A 142 9.35 32.08 -38.95
CA GLU A 142 8.28 32.54 -38.07
C GLU A 142 7.73 31.33 -37.30
N LEU A 143 7.87 31.36 -35.97
CA LEU A 143 7.41 30.30 -35.07
C LEU A 143 6.02 30.68 -34.58
N THR A 144 5.04 29.81 -34.82
CA THR A 144 3.69 29.99 -34.31
C THR A 144 3.56 29.27 -32.96
N VAL A 145 3.04 29.98 -31.97
CA VAL A 145 2.68 29.40 -30.66
C VAL A 145 1.41 28.56 -30.84
N VAL A 146 1.52 27.26 -30.62
CA VAL A 146 0.41 26.30 -30.77
C VAL A 146 0.13 25.63 -29.43
N ARG A 147 -1.16 25.48 -29.12
CA ARG A 147 -1.65 24.67 -28.00
C ARG A 147 -1.99 23.29 -28.51
N ILE A 148 -1.26 22.28 -28.07
CA ILE A 148 -1.48 20.90 -28.49
C ILE A 148 -2.12 20.14 -27.32
N PRO A 149 -3.35 19.64 -27.48
CA PRO A 149 -3.95 18.74 -26.49
C PRO A 149 -3.07 17.51 -26.30
N LEU A 150 -2.74 17.18 -25.05
CA LEU A 150 -1.89 16.02 -24.73
C LEU A 150 -2.50 14.72 -25.25
N ARG A 151 -3.84 14.59 -25.18
CA ARG A 151 -4.58 13.45 -25.74
C ARG A 151 -4.43 13.30 -27.26
N SER A 152 -4.15 14.39 -27.98
CA SER A 152 -3.91 14.37 -29.42
C SER A 152 -2.44 14.12 -29.76
N ALA A 153 -1.53 14.27 -28.81
CA ALA A 153 -0.09 14.11 -28.98
C ALA A 153 0.36 12.64 -28.82
N LYS A 154 -0.26 11.74 -29.59
CA LYS A 154 -0.04 10.27 -29.57
C LYS A 154 1.43 9.83 -29.76
N HIS A 155 2.25 10.70 -30.36
CA HIS A 155 3.69 10.49 -30.58
C HIS A 155 4.57 10.87 -29.39
N HIS A 156 4.02 11.51 -28.36
CA HIS A 156 4.73 11.94 -27.16
C HIS A 156 4.18 11.30 -25.89
N PHE A 157 2.90 10.96 -25.90
CA PHE A 157 2.17 10.43 -24.77
C PHE A 157 1.15 9.40 -25.23
N GLY A 158 1.01 8.31 -24.48
CA GLY A 158 0.07 7.24 -24.76
C GLY A 158 -0.47 6.64 -23.48
N VAL A 159 -1.73 6.25 -23.49
CA VAL A 159 -2.37 5.61 -22.34
C VAL A 159 -3.41 4.61 -22.82
N PHE A 160 -3.48 3.48 -22.13
CA PHE A 160 -4.47 2.45 -22.39
C PHE A 160 -4.99 1.88 -21.08
N LEU A 161 -6.28 1.56 -21.04
CA LEU A 161 -6.95 1.00 -19.88
C LEU A 161 -7.75 -0.23 -20.30
N SER A 162 -7.76 -1.24 -19.45
CA SER A 162 -8.64 -2.40 -19.55
C SER A 162 -9.22 -2.69 -18.18
N ARG A 163 -10.51 -3.01 -18.13
CA ARG A 163 -11.14 -3.49 -16.89
C ARG A 163 -10.76 -4.94 -16.54
N GLY A 164 -10.03 -5.63 -17.43
CA GLY A 164 -9.74 -7.05 -17.29
C GLY A 164 -11.02 -7.88 -17.15
N THR A 165 -11.09 -8.66 -16.08
CA THR A 165 -12.27 -9.48 -15.75
C THR A 165 -13.22 -8.82 -14.74
N ARG A 166 -12.84 -7.65 -14.19
CA ARG A 166 -13.66 -6.92 -13.22
C ARG A 166 -14.97 -6.40 -13.86
N PRO A 167 -16.05 -6.25 -13.06
CA PRO A 167 -17.33 -5.74 -13.56
C PRO A 167 -17.26 -4.30 -14.09
N TYR A 168 -16.45 -3.45 -13.45
CA TYR A 168 -16.19 -2.07 -13.85
C TYR A 168 -14.70 -1.74 -13.67
N ASN A 169 -14.27 -0.60 -14.22
CA ASN A 169 -12.90 -0.10 -14.08
C ASN A 169 -12.85 0.96 -12.99
N GLU A 170 -12.09 0.70 -11.95
CA GLU A 170 -11.82 1.57 -10.80
C GLU A 170 -10.55 2.41 -11.03
N ASP A 171 -9.66 1.95 -11.91
CA ASP A 171 -8.46 2.69 -12.31
C ASP A 171 -8.79 3.97 -13.08
N THR A 172 -7.95 4.97 -12.87
CA THR A 172 -7.99 6.19 -13.66
C THR A 172 -6.58 6.78 -13.84
N TYR A 173 -6.48 7.77 -14.72
CA TYR A 173 -5.21 8.44 -14.99
C TYR A 173 -5.43 9.93 -15.23
N GLN A 174 -4.34 10.70 -15.14
CA GLN A 174 -4.35 12.11 -15.46
C GLN A 174 -3.04 12.52 -16.14
N ALA A 175 -3.11 13.43 -17.12
CA ALA A 175 -1.95 13.99 -17.80
C ALA A 175 -2.19 15.45 -18.16
N GLY A 176 -1.23 16.32 -17.86
CA GLY A 176 -1.37 17.76 -18.04
C GLY A 176 -0.08 18.54 -17.86
N THR A 177 -0.22 19.85 -17.78
CA THR A 177 0.83 20.77 -17.36
C THR A 177 0.37 21.55 -16.13
N LEU A 178 1.31 21.74 -15.20
CA LEU A 178 1.11 22.50 -13.96
C LEU A 178 1.67 23.92 -14.09
N GLU A 179 0.99 24.89 -13.50
CA GLU A 179 1.48 26.26 -13.35
C GLU A 179 2.23 26.42 -12.01
N ILE A 180 3.36 25.73 -11.89
CA ILE A 180 4.29 25.84 -10.77
C ILE A 180 5.67 26.30 -11.26
N PRO A 181 6.50 26.94 -10.42
CA PRO A 181 7.85 27.31 -10.79
C PRO A 181 8.68 26.10 -11.23
N ALA A 182 9.60 26.31 -12.17
CA ALA A 182 10.52 25.25 -12.59
C ALA A 182 11.43 24.83 -11.41
N PHE A 183 11.65 23.53 -11.29
CA PHE A 183 12.53 22.93 -10.28
C PHE A 183 13.75 22.24 -10.93
N ALA A 184 14.02 22.50 -12.21
CA ALA A 184 15.09 21.84 -12.94
C ALA A 184 16.48 22.42 -12.66
N LYS A 185 17.50 21.55 -12.58
CA LYS A 185 18.90 21.98 -12.40
C LYS A 185 19.46 22.62 -13.67
N ARG A 186 20.20 23.73 -13.53
CA ARG A 186 20.98 24.32 -14.63
C ARG A 186 22.35 23.65 -14.73
N ALA A 187 22.81 23.41 -15.95
CA ALA A 187 24.21 23.05 -16.19
C ALA A 187 25.13 24.23 -15.77
N PRO A 188 26.28 23.96 -15.13
CA PRO A 188 27.24 25.01 -14.79
C PRO A 188 27.76 25.70 -16.05
N ILE A 189 27.75 27.04 -16.06
CA ILE A 189 28.25 27.83 -17.20
C ILE A 189 29.77 27.84 -17.11
N SER A 190 30.47 27.09 -17.96
CA SER A 190 31.91 27.27 -18.12
C SER A 190 32.18 28.59 -18.87
N LEU A 191 32.97 29.47 -18.25
CA LEU A 191 33.49 30.70 -18.84
C LEU A 191 34.34 30.40 -20.08
N SER A 192 33.72 30.28 -21.26
CA SER A 192 34.43 30.42 -22.53
C SER A 192 33.56 31.03 -23.62
N ARG A 193 33.94 32.26 -24.00
CA ARG A 193 33.67 33.01 -25.24
C ARG A 193 32.22 33.37 -25.61
N SER A 194 31.92 34.63 -25.30
CA SER A 194 31.43 35.66 -26.22
C SER A 194 30.32 35.28 -27.22
N GLY A 195 29.11 35.79 -26.92
CA GLY A 195 28.32 36.51 -27.91
C GLY A 195 27.55 35.68 -28.92
N GLN A 196 26.44 35.07 -28.49
CA GLN A 196 25.21 34.98 -29.29
C GLN A 196 24.01 34.76 -28.38
N LYS A 197 23.32 35.86 -28.04
CA LYS A 197 21.98 35.83 -27.46
C LYS A 197 21.01 35.58 -28.60
N GLU A 198 20.65 34.32 -28.86
CA GLU A 198 19.43 33.96 -29.60
C GLU A 198 19.20 32.45 -29.45
N ALA A 199 18.83 32.03 -28.23
CA ALA A 199 18.22 30.72 -28.01
C ALA A 199 16.71 30.86 -28.23
N ALA A 200 16.12 29.92 -28.98
CA ALA A 200 14.70 29.92 -29.33
C ALA A 200 13.83 30.12 -28.07
N THR A 201 13.01 31.16 -28.08
CA THR A 201 11.95 31.40 -27.10
C THR A 201 10.98 30.23 -27.17
N GLY A 202 10.84 29.45 -26.10
CA GLY A 202 9.70 28.55 -25.94
C GLY A 202 8.53 29.30 -25.31
N ALA A 203 7.40 28.63 -25.16
CA ALA A 203 6.24 29.23 -24.51
C ALA A 203 6.46 29.30 -23.00
N ASP A 204 6.79 30.50 -22.52
CA ASP A 204 7.00 30.78 -21.10
C ASP A 204 5.67 30.68 -20.32
N SER A 205 5.73 30.11 -19.11
CA SER A 205 4.64 30.19 -18.12
C SER A 205 4.49 31.64 -17.60
N ALA A 206 3.46 31.92 -16.79
CA ALA A 206 3.26 33.28 -16.24
C ALA A 206 4.45 33.79 -15.39
N SER A 207 5.31 32.89 -14.89
CA SER A 207 6.55 33.22 -14.16
C SER A 207 7.77 33.45 -15.06
N GLY A 208 7.68 33.16 -16.36
CA GLY A 208 8.83 33.12 -17.27
C GLY A 208 9.52 31.76 -17.35
N ASP A 209 9.02 30.74 -16.62
CA ASP A 209 9.65 29.42 -16.57
C ASP A 209 9.08 28.45 -17.62
N PRO A 210 9.84 27.41 -18.01
CA PRO A 210 9.33 26.30 -18.81
C PRO A 210 8.14 25.59 -18.11
N GLN A 211 7.22 25.05 -18.91
CA GLN A 211 6.06 24.30 -18.41
C GLN A 211 6.50 23.02 -17.67
N VAL A 212 5.93 22.77 -16.50
CA VAL A 212 6.09 21.51 -15.77
C VAL A 212 5.01 20.53 -16.24
N PHE A 213 5.41 19.33 -16.65
CA PHE A 213 4.49 18.28 -17.08
C PHE A 213 4.12 17.38 -15.91
N TYR A 214 2.86 16.95 -15.88
CA TYR A 214 2.28 16.10 -14.85
C TYR A 214 1.68 14.86 -15.50
N PHE A 215 2.04 13.69 -14.98
CA PHE A 215 1.47 12.41 -15.36
C PHE A 215 1.11 11.64 -14.08
N GLY A 216 -0.04 10.99 -14.05
CA GLY A 216 -0.48 10.22 -12.89
C GLY A 216 -1.32 9.02 -13.26
N VAL A 217 -1.14 7.93 -12.52
CA VAL A 217 -1.96 6.71 -12.53
C VAL A 217 -2.48 6.49 -11.12
N PHE A 218 -3.77 6.17 -11.02
CA PHE A 218 -4.47 5.95 -9.76
C PHE A 218 -5.22 4.64 -9.86
N ASP A 219 -4.80 3.67 -9.05
CA ASP A 219 -5.43 2.37 -8.92
C ASP A 219 -6.55 2.49 -7.88
N GLY A 220 -7.79 2.23 -8.26
CA GLY A 220 -8.95 2.41 -7.38
C GLY A 220 -9.37 1.07 -6.77
N HIS A 221 -9.75 1.08 -5.49
CA HIS A 221 -10.28 -0.12 -4.85
C HIS A 221 -11.49 0.18 -3.96
N GLY A 222 -12.51 -0.68 -4.06
CA GLY A 222 -13.78 -0.49 -3.35
C GLY A 222 -14.70 0.54 -4.02
N GLY A 223 -14.43 0.88 -5.28
CA GLY A 223 -15.10 1.87 -6.12
C GLY A 223 -14.15 2.93 -6.69
N ASN A 224 -14.62 3.72 -7.66
CA ASN A 224 -13.81 4.70 -8.38
C ASN A 224 -13.83 6.12 -7.79
N GLU A 225 -14.55 6.35 -6.69
CA GLU A 225 -14.77 7.69 -6.14
C GLU A 225 -13.48 8.33 -5.61
N CYS A 226 -12.58 7.54 -5.02
CA CYS A 226 -11.30 8.04 -4.54
C CYS A 226 -10.33 8.31 -5.71
N SER A 227 -10.21 7.35 -6.64
CA SER A 227 -9.34 7.49 -7.81
C SER A 227 -9.79 8.66 -8.72
N ASP A 228 -11.09 8.83 -8.95
CA ASP A 228 -11.64 9.97 -9.69
C ASP A 228 -11.41 11.31 -8.99
N PHE A 229 -11.53 11.37 -7.65
CA PHE A 229 -11.17 12.57 -6.89
C PHE A 229 -9.69 12.94 -7.09
N LEU A 230 -8.79 11.97 -7.04
CA LEU A 230 -7.36 12.22 -7.27
C LEU A 230 -7.08 12.72 -8.68
N ARG A 231 -7.73 12.13 -9.70
CA ARG A 231 -7.66 12.60 -11.09
C ARG A 231 -8.06 14.07 -11.21
N GLU A 232 -9.13 14.46 -10.53
CA GLU A 232 -9.78 15.77 -10.68
C GLU A 232 -9.16 16.86 -9.80
N GLU A 233 -8.59 16.53 -8.65
CA GLU A 233 -8.22 17.54 -7.65
C GLU A 233 -6.75 17.50 -7.21
N LEU A 234 -6.02 16.38 -7.31
CA LEU A 234 -4.67 16.28 -6.74
C LEU A 234 -3.71 17.33 -7.34
N HIS A 235 -3.81 17.59 -8.64
CA HIS A 235 -3.03 18.64 -9.32
C HIS A 235 -3.36 20.05 -8.79
N ASN A 236 -4.62 20.32 -8.43
CA ASN A 236 -5.03 21.61 -7.85
C ASN A 236 -4.44 21.80 -6.46
N TYR A 237 -4.36 20.74 -5.65
CA TYR A 237 -3.67 20.77 -4.35
C TYR A 237 -2.20 21.13 -4.52
N ILE A 238 -1.52 20.56 -5.53
CA ILE A 238 -0.11 20.86 -5.82
C ILE A 238 0.08 22.32 -6.25
N GLU A 239 -0.69 22.82 -7.23
CA GLU A 239 -0.61 24.22 -7.67
C GLU A 239 -0.93 25.21 -6.54
N SER A 240 -1.99 24.93 -5.78
CA SER A 240 -2.41 25.76 -4.65
C SER A 240 -1.37 25.79 -3.54
N THR A 241 -0.75 24.65 -3.22
CA THR A 241 0.28 24.56 -2.19
C THR A 241 1.55 25.28 -2.62
N ALA A 242 2.04 25.04 -3.84
CA ALA A 242 3.21 25.74 -4.38
C ALA A 242 3.03 27.27 -4.33
N LYS A 243 1.83 27.75 -4.68
CA LYS A 243 1.48 29.17 -4.58
C LYS A 243 1.40 29.66 -3.14
N THR A 244 0.83 28.87 -2.24
CA THR A 244 0.65 29.25 -0.83
C THR A 244 1.98 29.32 -0.10
N PHE A 245 2.90 28.42 -0.42
CA PHE A 245 4.28 28.39 0.05
C PHE A 245 5.14 29.47 -0.63
N GLU A 246 4.59 30.20 -1.61
CA GLU A 246 5.27 31.26 -2.36
C GLU A 246 6.56 30.76 -3.02
N LEU A 247 6.50 29.53 -3.57
CA LEU A 247 7.65 28.87 -4.17
C LEU A 247 8.22 29.72 -5.32
N GLY A 248 9.53 29.95 -5.26
CA GLY A 248 10.33 30.62 -6.26
C GLY A 248 10.75 29.67 -7.39
N SER A 249 11.24 30.23 -8.48
CA SER A 249 11.81 29.43 -9.57
C SER A 249 13.26 29.10 -9.27
N SER A 250 13.62 27.82 -9.38
CA SER A 250 15.03 27.38 -9.33
C SER A 250 15.89 28.01 -10.45
N LEU A 251 15.26 28.58 -11.48
CA LEU A 251 15.91 29.20 -12.63
C LEU A 251 16.15 30.72 -12.46
N LYS A 252 15.68 31.37 -11.40
CA LYS A 252 15.92 32.82 -11.19
C LYS A 252 17.31 33.08 -10.60
N LYS A 253 18.05 34.05 -11.17
CA LYS A 253 19.35 34.50 -10.63
C LYS A 253 19.10 35.39 -9.41
N GLY A 254 19.62 34.99 -8.24
CA GLY A 254 19.76 35.89 -7.09
C GLY A 254 20.61 37.10 -7.47
N ARG A 255 20.07 38.31 -7.31
CA ARG A 255 20.81 39.55 -7.50
C ARG A 255 21.51 39.87 -6.17
N GLY A 256 22.70 39.29 -5.98
CA GLY A 256 23.65 39.72 -4.94
C GLY A 256 23.99 38.66 -3.89
N THR A 257 25.12 38.00 -4.04
CA THR A 257 26.31 38.08 -3.18
C THR A 257 27.27 36.99 -3.64
N GLU A 258 28.33 37.39 -4.35
CA GLU A 258 29.54 36.57 -4.48
C GLU A 258 30.15 36.49 -3.08
N ILE A 259 30.01 35.34 -2.42
CA ILE A 259 30.88 34.97 -1.32
C ILE A 259 31.46 33.61 -1.69
N ASP A 260 32.77 33.63 -1.88
CA ASP A 260 33.61 32.48 -2.13
C ASP A 260 33.39 31.39 -1.08
N ALA A 261 32.86 30.24 -1.50
CA ALA A 261 32.91 29.00 -0.73
C ALA A 261 33.91 28.04 -1.40
N ALA A 262 35.19 28.37 -1.25
CA ALA A 262 36.24 27.38 -1.38
C ALA A 262 36.21 26.47 -0.15
N GLY A 263 35.91 25.19 -0.34
CA GLY A 263 36.28 24.12 0.60
C GLY A 263 35.13 23.27 1.12
N SER A 264 34.94 22.11 0.51
CA SER A 264 34.69 20.82 1.18
C SER A 264 34.55 19.73 0.12
N GLY A 265 35.60 18.91 -0.03
CA GLY A 265 35.56 17.70 -0.84
C GLY A 265 34.73 16.63 -0.13
N GLY A 266 33.70 16.13 -0.83
CA GLY A 266 32.91 14.96 -0.46
C GLY A 266 32.26 14.40 -1.73
N ASN A 267 32.51 13.13 -2.02
CA ASN A 267 32.16 12.45 -3.26
C ASN A 267 30.64 12.29 -3.48
N SER A 268 30.27 12.25 -4.77
CA SER A 268 29.03 11.81 -5.43
C SER A 268 27.84 12.78 -5.53
N ALA A 269 27.97 13.79 -6.39
CA ALA A 269 26.84 14.39 -7.11
C ALA A 269 27.17 14.39 -8.61
N ARG A 270 26.32 13.80 -9.46
CA ARG A 270 26.54 13.78 -10.92
C ARG A 270 26.23 15.17 -11.48
N ASP A 271 27.26 15.97 -11.74
CA ASP A 271 27.11 17.27 -12.40
C ASP A 271 26.53 17.12 -13.83
N LEU A 272 25.52 17.93 -14.16
CA LEU A 272 24.94 17.98 -15.50
C LEU A 272 25.99 18.49 -16.51
N PRO A 273 26.18 17.83 -17.67
CA PRO A 273 27.19 18.22 -18.65
C PRO A 273 27.00 19.64 -19.22
N THR A 274 28.11 20.31 -19.52
CA THR A 274 28.16 21.72 -19.96
C THR A 274 27.78 21.96 -21.43
N ASP A 275 27.75 20.93 -22.27
CA ASP A 275 27.35 21.03 -23.69
C ASP A 275 26.50 19.82 -24.14
N GLY A 276 25.28 20.09 -24.61
CA GLY A 276 24.30 19.08 -25.01
C GLY A 276 24.69 18.28 -26.26
N LYS A 277 25.60 18.81 -27.11
CA LYS A 277 26.08 18.09 -28.30
C LYS A 277 27.13 17.01 -27.99
N GLU A 278 28.08 17.29 -27.11
CA GLU A 278 29.07 16.29 -26.68
C GLU A 278 28.42 15.19 -25.81
N SER A 279 27.39 15.53 -25.04
CA SER A 279 26.69 14.60 -24.14
C SER A 279 25.86 13.55 -24.88
N LEU A 280 25.23 13.94 -26.01
CA LEU A 280 24.54 13.02 -26.90
C LEU A 280 25.47 11.96 -27.52
N GLN A 281 26.73 12.34 -27.78
CA GLN A 281 27.76 11.44 -28.31
C GLN A 281 28.40 10.56 -27.22
N LYS A 282 28.21 10.90 -25.93
CA LYS A 282 28.70 10.12 -24.78
C LYS A 282 27.80 8.98 -24.35
N VAL A 283 26.57 8.86 -24.87
CA VAL A 283 25.72 7.69 -24.58
C VAL A 283 26.25 6.49 -25.39
N GLU A 284 27.25 5.83 -24.82
CA GLU A 284 27.89 4.62 -25.35
C GLU A 284 26.95 3.43 -25.17
N MET A 285 26.53 2.84 -26.28
CA MET A 285 25.60 1.71 -26.26
C MET A 285 26.33 0.46 -25.79
N LYS A 286 25.78 -0.19 -24.77
CA LYS A 286 26.37 -1.43 -24.26
C LYS A 286 25.99 -2.61 -25.13
N GLY A 287 26.97 -3.49 -25.38
CA GLY A 287 26.77 -4.73 -26.11
C GLY A 287 25.98 -5.76 -25.30
N LYS A 288 25.57 -6.85 -25.97
CA LYS A 288 24.80 -7.95 -25.35
C LYS A 288 25.53 -8.59 -24.18
N GLU A 289 26.83 -8.86 -24.33
CA GLU A 289 27.67 -9.55 -23.33
C GLU A 289 27.82 -8.73 -22.04
N GLU A 290 27.82 -7.39 -22.12
CA GLU A 290 27.95 -6.50 -20.95
C GLU A 290 26.67 -6.40 -20.11
N VAL A 291 25.51 -6.73 -20.70
CA VAL A 291 24.19 -6.55 -20.07
C VAL A 291 23.57 -7.88 -19.66
N GLN A 292 24.04 -9.00 -20.20
CA GLN A 292 23.46 -10.34 -19.99
C GLN A 292 23.46 -10.75 -18.51
N ASP A 293 24.54 -10.47 -17.76
CA ASP A 293 24.64 -10.77 -16.32
C ASP A 293 23.80 -9.84 -15.42
N SER A 294 23.37 -8.70 -15.95
CA SER A 294 22.58 -7.69 -15.22
C SER A 294 21.08 -7.74 -15.51
N THR A 295 20.67 -8.63 -16.40
CA THR A 295 19.28 -8.82 -16.79
C THR A 295 18.61 -9.74 -15.76
N SER A 296 17.73 -9.21 -14.92
CA SER A 296 16.97 -9.94 -13.91
C SER A 296 15.84 -10.79 -14.51
N VAL A 297 16.15 -11.67 -15.46
CA VAL A 297 15.17 -12.57 -16.10
C VAL A 297 15.52 -14.00 -15.73
N THR A 298 14.64 -14.65 -14.97
CA THR A 298 14.78 -16.07 -14.64
C THR A 298 14.71 -16.89 -15.94
N PRO A 299 15.71 -17.74 -16.25
CA PRO A 299 15.64 -18.63 -17.40
C PRO A 299 14.46 -19.61 -17.26
N LEU A 300 13.86 -20.00 -18.38
CA LEU A 300 12.93 -21.13 -18.42
C LEU A 300 13.61 -22.37 -17.81
N SER A 301 12.98 -22.95 -16.78
CA SER A 301 13.48 -24.20 -16.20
C SER A 301 13.41 -25.34 -17.23
N GLN A 302 14.19 -26.41 -17.05
CA GLN A 302 14.16 -27.60 -17.93
C GLN A 302 12.77 -28.29 -17.96
N GLU A 303 11.87 -27.94 -17.04
CA GLU A 303 10.48 -28.43 -16.96
C GLU A 303 9.43 -27.42 -17.46
N GLY A 304 9.84 -26.26 -17.99
CA GLY A 304 8.93 -25.26 -18.56
C GLY A 304 8.31 -24.27 -17.56
N ASP A 305 8.71 -24.33 -16.29
CA ASP A 305 8.22 -23.41 -15.25
C ASP A 305 8.99 -22.07 -15.30
N VAL A 306 8.25 -20.96 -15.28
CA VAL A 306 8.79 -19.58 -15.27
C VAL A 306 8.86 -19.13 -13.81
N GLY A 307 10.03 -19.23 -13.17
CA GLY A 307 10.20 -18.74 -11.80
C GLY A 307 10.01 -17.22 -11.71
N GLU A 308 9.46 -16.73 -10.59
CA GLU A 308 9.32 -15.29 -10.33
C GLU A 308 10.69 -14.60 -10.38
N SER A 309 10.82 -13.62 -11.29
CA SER A 309 12.03 -12.80 -11.36
C SER A 309 12.11 -11.89 -10.13
N PRO A 310 13.28 -11.76 -9.48
CA PRO A 310 13.44 -10.81 -8.38
C PRO A 310 13.15 -9.39 -8.87
N ALA A 311 12.35 -8.64 -8.11
CA ALA A 311 12.02 -7.26 -8.45
C ALA A 311 13.29 -6.41 -8.54
N ASN A 312 13.42 -5.63 -9.62
CA ASN A 312 14.55 -4.71 -9.76
C ASN A 312 14.57 -3.71 -8.61
N THR A 313 15.75 -3.48 -8.04
CA THR A 313 15.94 -2.46 -7.00
C THR A 313 15.67 -1.09 -7.60
N ALA A 314 14.79 -0.33 -6.97
CA ALA A 314 14.41 0.98 -7.47
C ALA A 314 15.55 1.99 -7.31
N LEU A 315 15.71 2.89 -8.30
CA LEU A 315 16.81 3.87 -8.36
C LEU A 315 16.84 4.79 -7.13
N GLU A 316 18.01 4.99 -6.54
CA GLU A 316 18.19 5.97 -5.46
C GLU A 316 17.87 7.39 -5.95
N GLY A 317 17.09 8.12 -5.16
CA GLY A 317 16.77 9.53 -5.43
C GLY A 317 17.93 10.45 -5.02
N GLY A 318 18.08 11.57 -5.71
CA GLY A 318 18.97 12.65 -5.31
C GLY A 318 18.41 13.48 -4.16
N ASP A 319 19.27 14.26 -3.49
CA ASP A 319 18.89 15.13 -2.39
C ASP A 319 17.92 16.26 -2.84
N PRO A 320 16.97 16.66 -1.98
CA PRO A 320 16.09 17.80 -2.23
C PRO A 320 16.89 19.09 -2.42
N GLU A 321 16.45 19.94 -3.33
CA GLU A 321 17.06 21.25 -3.54
C GLU A 321 16.27 22.35 -2.83
N ALA A 322 16.99 23.20 -2.13
CA ALA A 322 16.43 24.41 -1.53
C ALA A 322 15.86 25.32 -2.61
N ILE A 323 14.59 25.71 -2.45
CA ILE A 323 13.95 26.69 -3.31
C ILE A 323 13.52 27.88 -2.44
N GLU A 324 13.70 29.09 -2.96
CA GLU A 324 13.21 30.31 -2.31
C GLU A 324 11.71 30.17 -2.04
N ALA A 325 11.29 30.21 -0.78
CA ALA A 325 9.91 30.03 -0.37
C ALA A 325 9.64 30.76 0.96
N ASN A 326 8.37 30.91 1.31
CA ASN A 326 7.95 31.52 2.57
C ASN A 326 8.01 30.48 3.71
N GLU A 327 9.21 30.25 4.24
CA GLU A 327 9.50 29.28 5.30
C GLU A 327 8.58 29.40 6.52
N PRO A 328 8.38 30.59 7.14
CA PRO A 328 7.53 30.68 8.33
C PRO A 328 6.09 30.22 8.07
N LYS A 329 5.55 30.57 6.90
CA LYS A 329 4.18 30.24 6.51
C LYS A 329 4.02 28.76 6.17
N ALA A 330 5.00 28.16 5.50
CA ALA A 330 4.99 26.72 5.22
C ALA A 330 5.03 25.91 6.51
N VAL A 331 5.92 26.25 7.45
CA VAL A 331 6.04 25.58 8.76
C VAL A 331 4.74 25.69 9.57
N GLU A 332 4.06 26.85 9.53
CA GLU A 332 2.75 27.03 10.17
C GLU A 332 1.69 26.09 9.57
N LEU A 333 1.64 26.00 8.24
CA LEU A 333 0.68 25.15 7.53
C LEU A 333 0.96 23.66 7.75
N GLU A 334 2.23 23.24 7.66
CA GLU A 334 2.66 21.87 7.95
C GLU A 334 2.26 21.46 9.38
N ARG A 335 2.51 22.31 10.37
CA ARG A 335 2.10 22.07 11.76
C ARG A 335 0.58 21.95 11.87
N SER A 336 -0.15 22.89 11.28
CA SER A 336 -1.61 22.90 11.28
C SER A 336 -2.20 21.63 10.64
N LEU A 337 -1.58 21.12 9.58
CA LEU A 337 -1.99 19.88 8.92
C LEU A 337 -1.79 18.66 9.83
N LEU A 338 -0.64 18.57 10.51
CA LEU A 338 -0.38 17.47 11.46
C LEU A 338 -1.32 17.51 12.66
N ASP A 339 -1.59 18.70 13.20
CA ASP A 339 -2.55 18.87 14.29
C ASP A 339 -3.96 18.44 13.86
N GLN A 340 -4.39 18.79 12.65
CA GLN A 340 -5.68 18.32 12.11
C GLN A 340 -5.74 16.79 11.95
N TRP A 341 -4.67 16.15 11.45
CA TRP A 341 -4.60 14.70 11.35
C TRP A 341 -4.66 14.01 12.73
N LYS A 342 -3.92 14.56 13.69
CA LYS A 342 -3.89 14.11 15.07
C LYS A 342 -5.26 14.21 15.74
N ASP A 343 -5.97 15.30 15.52
CA ASP A 343 -7.27 15.57 16.16
C ASP A 343 -8.42 14.84 15.46
N THR A 344 -8.40 14.74 14.13
CA THR A 344 -9.47 14.12 13.33
C THR A 344 -9.39 12.60 13.38
N VAL A 345 -8.20 12.03 13.16
CA VAL A 345 -8.01 10.58 13.06
C VAL A 345 -7.40 10.01 14.32
N GLY A 346 -6.33 10.61 14.83
CA GLY A 346 -5.58 10.10 15.97
C GLY A 346 -4.81 8.80 15.65
N GLY A 347 -4.62 7.93 16.65
CA GLY A 347 -3.86 6.69 16.47
C GLY A 347 -2.43 6.94 16.01
N TYR A 348 -2.04 6.32 14.88
CA TYR A 348 -0.77 6.55 14.18
C TYR A 348 -0.44 8.05 14.03
N PHE A 349 -1.43 8.87 13.66
CA PHE A 349 -1.25 10.30 13.40
C PHE A 349 -0.90 11.14 14.64
N LYS A 350 -0.97 10.59 15.86
CA LYS A 350 -0.55 11.30 17.09
C LYS A 350 0.97 11.48 17.20
N ARG A 351 1.74 10.64 16.52
CA ARG A 351 3.22 10.64 16.54
C ARG A 351 3.81 10.66 15.13
N PHE A 352 2.96 10.95 14.15
CA PHE A 352 3.28 10.97 12.74
C PHE A 352 4.20 12.16 12.43
N ARG A 353 5.23 11.87 11.63
CA ARG A 353 6.24 12.84 11.21
C ARG A 353 6.57 12.55 9.74
N PRO A 354 5.97 13.30 8.81
CA PRO A 354 6.27 13.15 7.40
C PRO A 354 7.71 13.51 7.08
N ASP A 355 8.28 12.79 6.13
CA ASP A 355 9.55 13.17 5.51
C ASP A 355 9.36 14.54 4.80
N PHE A 356 10.39 15.38 4.76
CA PHE A 356 10.38 16.75 4.15
C PHE A 356 9.55 17.85 4.85
N PHE A 357 8.99 17.60 6.04
CA PHE A 357 8.39 18.68 6.86
C PHE A 357 9.46 19.38 7.73
N SER A 358 9.43 20.71 7.74
CA SER A 358 10.43 21.57 8.40
C SER A 358 10.02 21.91 9.84
N LEU A 359 9.76 20.89 10.66
CA LEU A 359 9.25 21.08 12.02
C LEU A 359 10.36 20.95 13.10
N PRO A 360 10.47 21.91 14.05
CA PRO A 360 11.46 21.83 15.13
C PRO A 360 11.22 20.63 16.04
N LEU A 361 12.28 19.90 16.39
CA LEU A 361 12.22 18.74 17.28
C LEU A 361 11.80 19.14 18.72
N PRO A 362 10.93 18.37 19.39
CA PRO A 362 10.68 18.54 20.81
C PRO A 362 11.86 17.99 21.63
N ARG A 363 12.66 18.89 22.22
CA ARG A 363 13.46 18.72 23.46
C ARG A 363 14.59 17.67 23.57
N ASP A 364 14.96 16.92 22.55
CA ASP A 364 16.07 15.95 22.64
C ASP A 364 17.30 16.34 21.80
N GLY A 365 17.88 17.52 22.07
CA GLY A 365 19.30 17.90 21.84
C GLY A 365 20.02 17.57 20.52
N SER A 366 19.33 17.01 19.53
CA SER A 366 19.83 16.65 18.21
C SER A 366 19.64 17.85 17.28
N PRO A 367 20.59 18.10 16.36
CA PRO A 367 20.48 19.24 15.47
C PRO A 367 19.18 19.14 14.66
N PRO A 368 18.47 20.27 14.43
CA PRO A 368 17.33 20.27 13.52
C PRO A 368 17.80 19.69 12.18
N VAL A 369 16.96 18.84 11.58
CA VAL A 369 17.17 18.48 10.18
C VAL A 369 16.87 19.76 9.40
N ASP A 370 17.90 20.53 9.07
CA ASP A 370 17.85 21.69 8.20
C ASP A 370 17.51 21.21 6.77
N ALA A 371 16.31 20.68 6.57
CA ALA A 371 15.79 20.37 5.26
C ALA A 371 15.21 21.67 4.69
N PRO A 372 15.83 22.29 3.69
CA PRO A 372 15.29 23.51 3.09
C PRO A 372 13.96 23.20 2.39
N LEU A 373 13.05 24.18 2.34
CA LEU A 373 11.79 24.03 1.61
C LEU A 373 12.06 23.70 0.14
N SER A 374 11.36 22.68 -0.34
CA SER A 374 11.58 22.11 -1.65
C SER A 374 10.23 21.76 -2.31
N ILE A 375 10.27 21.38 -3.60
CA ILE A 375 9.06 20.91 -4.29
C ILE A 375 8.57 19.57 -3.68
N GLU A 376 9.47 18.80 -3.10
CA GLU A 376 9.20 17.58 -2.34
C GLU A 376 8.34 17.89 -1.11
N SER A 377 8.63 18.98 -0.37
CA SER A 377 7.78 19.45 0.74
C SER A 377 6.37 19.84 0.26
N VAL A 378 6.25 20.48 -0.91
CA VAL A 378 4.96 20.82 -1.53
C VAL A 378 4.17 19.56 -1.88
N LEU A 379 4.81 18.55 -2.47
CA LEU A 379 4.19 17.26 -2.80
C LEU A 379 3.72 16.53 -1.56
N MET A 380 4.57 16.42 -0.53
CA MET A 380 4.24 15.81 0.75
C MET A 380 3.02 16.46 1.39
N TYR A 381 3.01 17.80 1.49
CA TYR A 381 1.86 18.54 2.02
C TYR A 381 0.60 18.32 1.19
N SER A 382 0.71 18.37 -0.14
CA SER A 382 -0.44 18.26 -1.06
C SER A 382 -1.12 16.89 -0.96
N PHE A 383 -0.35 15.81 -0.90
CA PHE A 383 -0.87 14.45 -0.75
C PHE A 383 -1.61 14.29 0.58
N LEU A 384 -0.95 14.64 1.69
CA LEU A 384 -1.53 14.54 3.03
C LEU A 384 -2.76 15.45 3.21
N LYS A 385 -2.78 16.62 2.58
CA LYS A 385 -3.91 17.54 2.64
C LYS A 385 -5.10 17.04 1.83
N ALA A 386 -4.87 16.55 0.60
CA ALA A 386 -5.92 15.99 -0.24
C ALA A 386 -6.59 14.78 0.42
N ASP A 387 -5.79 13.89 1.02
CA ASP A 387 -6.30 12.72 1.76
C ASP A 387 -7.10 13.12 3.00
N LEU A 388 -6.61 14.08 3.79
CA LEU A 388 -7.33 14.58 4.97
C LEU A 388 -8.69 15.16 4.59
N ASP A 389 -8.73 15.97 3.53
CA ASP A 389 -9.97 16.59 3.06
C ASP A 389 -10.95 15.52 2.54
N PHE A 390 -10.45 14.50 1.83
CA PHE A 390 -11.26 13.37 1.39
C PHE A 390 -11.84 12.58 2.56
N VAL A 391 -10.99 12.16 3.51
CA VAL A 391 -11.39 11.39 4.70
C VAL A 391 -12.38 12.19 5.55
N THR A 392 -12.11 13.48 5.77
CA THR A 392 -13.00 14.36 6.55
C THR A 392 -14.35 14.55 5.85
N ALA A 393 -14.36 14.63 4.51
CA ALA A 393 -15.60 14.70 3.75
C ALA A 393 -16.41 13.40 3.85
N GLN A 394 -15.78 12.23 3.75
CA GLN A 394 -16.48 10.94 3.90
C GLN A 394 -17.00 10.71 5.33
N ALA A 395 -16.24 11.12 6.35
CA ALA A 395 -16.63 10.99 7.76
C ALA A 395 -17.91 11.76 8.11
N ARG A 396 -18.18 12.88 7.41
CA ARG A 396 -19.39 13.71 7.62
C ARG A 396 -20.65 13.15 6.96
N LYS A 397 -20.52 12.16 6.08
CA LYS A 397 -21.66 11.57 5.36
C LYS A 397 -22.32 10.44 6.14
N PRO A 398 -23.62 10.20 5.91
CA PRO A 398 -24.32 9.05 6.45
C PRO A 398 -23.66 7.75 5.99
N ASP A 399 -23.64 6.78 6.89
CA ASP A 399 -23.08 5.45 6.64
C ASP A 399 -24.07 4.63 5.80
N PRO A 400 -23.70 4.13 4.61
CA PRO A 400 -24.60 3.32 3.79
C PRO A 400 -25.05 2.04 4.51
N ASP A 401 -24.26 1.50 5.45
CA ASP A 401 -24.59 0.28 6.19
C ASP A 401 -25.52 0.54 7.41
N ALA A 402 -25.84 1.80 7.72
CA ALA A 402 -26.70 2.16 8.86
C ALA A 402 -28.20 2.12 8.56
N HIS A 403 -28.60 1.89 7.30
CA HIS A 403 -30.01 1.90 6.88
C HIS A 403 -30.45 0.52 6.36
N SER A 404 -30.80 -0.40 7.27
CA SER A 404 -31.48 -1.65 6.89
C SER A 404 -33.00 -1.51 6.75
N ASP A 405 -33.60 -0.36 7.07
CA ASP A 405 -35.06 -0.20 7.14
C ASP A 405 -35.61 1.07 6.47
N GLU A 406 -34.95 1.61 5.43
CA GLU A 406 -35.55 2.69 4.62
C GLU A 406 -35.86 2.23 3.18
N PRO A 407 -37.08 2.46 2.68
CA PRO A 407 -37.45 2.06 1.33
C PRO A 407 -36.65 2.86 0.29
N LEU A 408 -36.21 2.17 -0.78
CA LEU A 408 -35.42 2.65 -1.93
C LEU A 408 -35.97 3.91 -2.66
N ASN A 409 -37.17 4.36 -2.30
CA ASN A 409 -37.92 5.42 -2.94
C ASN A 409 -38.32 6.54 -1.95
N ALA A 410 -37.73 6.58 -0.75
CA ALA A 410 -37.99 7.62 0.24
C ALA A 410 -37.67 9.05 -0.28
N GLU A 411 -36.76 9.16 -1.25
CA GLU A 411 -36.36 10.41 -1.89
C GLU A 411 -37.24 10.81 -3.10
N ASP A 412 -38.16 9.95 -3.53
CA ASP A 412 -39.00 10.19 -4.72
C ASP A 412 -40.36 10.80 -4.35
N ILE A 413 -40.33 11.86 -3.54
CA ILE A 413 -41.51 12.68 -3.28
C ILE A 413 -41.63 13.72 -4.39
N LEU A 414 -42.58 13.47 -5.31
CA LEU A 414 -43.02 14.39 -6.34
C LEU A 414 -43.36 15.77 -5.74
N GLY A 415 -42.51 16.77 -5.97
CA GLY A 415 -42.86 18.19 -5.74
C GLY A 415 -41.80 19.09 -5.10
N GLU A 416 -40.69 18.55 -4.59
CA GLU A 416 -39.60 19.35 -4.02
C GLU A 416 -38.33 19.23 -4.90
N PRO A 417 -37.78 20.31 -5.46
CA PRO A 417 -36.50 20.23 -6.14
C PRO A 417 -35.41 19.92 -5.11
N ALA A 418 -34.73 18.78 -5.28
CA ALA A 418 -33.59 18.35 -4.46
C ALA A 418 -32.74 19.55 -4.01
N TYR A 419 -32.66 19.75 -2.69
CA TYR A 419 -32.02 20.89 -2.04
C TYR A 419 -30.69 21.27 -2.71
N ARG A 420 -30.67 22.42 -3.39
CA ARG A 420 -29.45 23.04 -3.96
C ARG A 420 -28.64 23.70 -2.84
N ALA A 421 -27.80 22.93 -2.17
CA ALA A 421 -26.67 23.47 -1.41
C ALA A 421 -25.40 23.44 -2.29
N SER A 422 -24.94 24.62 -2.71
CA SER A 422 -23.60 24.99 -3.18
C SER A 422 -22.64 23.87 -3.66
N THR A 423 -22.40 23.84 -4.97
CA THR A 423 -21.53 22.98 -5.80
C THR A 423 -20.01 23.06 -5.52
N LYS A 424 -19.57 23.13 -4.26
CA LYS A 424 -18.12 23.17 -3.90
C LYS A 424 -17.64 22.04 -2.98
N THR A 425 -18.52 21.18 -2.49
CA THR A 425 -18.16 20.17 -1.48
C THR A 425 -19.00 18.91 -1.62
N ARG A 426 -18.82 18.14 -2.69
CA ARG A 426 -19.33 16.76 -2.78
C ARG A 426 -18.22 15.80 -3.19
N ILE A 427 -17.14 15.77 -2.41
CA ILE A 427 -16.03 14.82 -2.58
C ILE A 427 -16.59 13.40 -2.39
N GLY A 428 -16.49 12.52 -3.40
CA GLY A 428 -16.85 11.09 -3.34
C GLY A 428 -18.34 10.76 -3.18
N GLY A 429 -19.24 11.45 -3.89
CA GLY A 429 -20.65 11.04 -4.00
C GLY A 429 -21.59 11.43 -2.83
N PRO A 430 -22.87 10.98 -2.84
CA PRO A 430 -23.89 11.33 -1.84
C PRO A 430 -23.70 10.63 -0.49
N THR A 431 -23.24 9.38 -0.50
CA THR A 431 -23.07 8.51 0.67
C THR A 431 -21.59 8.39 1.04
N ARG A 432 -21.30 7.82 2.22
CA ARG A 432 -19.94 7.58 2.68
C ARG A 432 -19.25 6.52 1.80
N PHE A 433 -18.13 6.88 1.19
CA PHE A 433 -17.25 5.96 0.49
C PHE A 433 -16.26 5.29 1.46
N ILE A 434 -16.08 3.97 1.35
CA ILE A 434 -15.24 3.17 2.25
C ILE A 434 -13.92 2.70 1.62
N GLY A 435 -13.84 2.70 0.30
CA GLY A 435 -12.66 2.28 -0.45
C GLY A 435 -11.54 3.31 -0.43
N GLY A 436 -10.56 3.09 -1.30
CA GLY A 436 -9.36 3.92 -1.40
C GLY A 436 -8.82 3.95 -2.81
N SER A 437 -7.62 4.52 -2.93
CA SER A 437 -6.88 4.50 -4.18
C SER A 437 -5.38 4.61 -3.93
N THR A 438 -4.59 3.91 -4.73
CA THR A 438 -3.15 4.16 -4.84
C THR A 438 -2.89 5.35 -5.76
N ALA A 439 -1.71 5.95 -5.66
CA ALA A 439 -1.38 7.11 -6.47
C ALA A 439 0.11 7.13 -6.82
N SER A 440 0.41 7.11 -8.11
CA SER A 440 1.74 7.37 -8.65
C SER A 440 1.68 8.56 -9.58
N ILE A 441 2.44 9.62 -9.27
CA ILE A 441 2.61 10.77 -10.16
C ILE A 441 4.07 10.99 -10.53
N ALA A 442 4.28 11.55 -11.72
CA ALA A 442 5.57 11.96 -12.24
C ALA A 442 5.52 13.40 -12.74
N LEU A 443 6.42 14.25 -12.23
CA LEU A 443 6.62 15.62 -12.64
C LEU A 443 7.89 15.76 -13.46
N ILE A 444 7.82 16.36 -14.65
CA ILE A 444 9.00 16.63 -15.48
C ILE A 444 9.17 18.14 -15.66
N SER A 445 10.34 18.65 -15.27
CA SER A 445 10.73 20.06 -15.44
C SER A 445 11.99 20.15 -16.29
N THR A 446 12.05 21.12 -17.21
CA THR A 446 13.22 21.40 -18.04
C THR A 446 13.88 22.72 -17.63
N PRO A 447 15.22 22.84 -17.69
CA PRO A 447 15.90 24.10 -17.38
C PRO A 447 15.86 25.10 -18.54
N THR A 448 15.41 24.66 -19.71
CA THR A 448 15.26 25.48 -20.91
C THR A 448 13.85 25.32 -21.49
N PRO A 449 13.40 26.24 -22.36
CA PRO A 449 12.10 26.11 -23.02
C PRO A 449 12.05 24.99 -24.07
N THR A 450 13.15 24.26 -24.29
CA THR A 450 13.14 23.08 -25.18
C THR A 450 12.32 21.96 -24.54
N PRO A 451 11.46 21.26 -25.30
CA PRO A 451 10.63 20.20 -24.73
C PRO A 451 11.46 19.06 -24.13
N PHE A 452 10.95 18.42 -23.08
CA PHE A 452 11.65 17.34 -22.37
C PHE A 452 11.91 16.09 -23.24
N TRP A 453 11.14 15.89 -24.30
CA TRP A 453 11.34 14.80 -25.27
C TRP A 453 12.40 15.13 -26.33
N HIS A 454 13.02 16.31 -26.30
CA HIS A 454 14.09 16.65 -27.21
C HIS A 454 15.39 15.93 -26.78
N PRO A 455 16.10 15.22 -27.66
CA PRO A 455 17.27 14.42 -27.29
C PRO A 455 18.36 15.20 -26.55
N ALA A 456 18.58 16.47 -26.93
CA ALA A 456 19.59 17.33 -26.32
C ALA A 456 19.13 18.02 -25.00
N SER A 457 17.88 17.82 -24.57
CA SER A 457 17.32 18.53 -23.42
C SER A 457 17.54 17.74 -22.13
N PRO A 458 18.30 18.26 -21.15
CA PRO A 458 18.29 17.70 -19.81
C PRO A 458 16.95 18.00 -19.13
N SER A 459 16.53 17.15 -18.19
CA SER A 459 15.28 17.32 -17.45
C SER A 459 15.43 16.82 -16.02
N SER A 460 14.67 17.38 -15.09
CA SER A 460 14.54 16.84 -13.73
C SER A 460 13.18 16.14 -13.61
N LEU A 461 13.20 14.90 -13.16
CA LEU A 461 12.04 14.06 -12.92
C LEU A 461 11.83 13.88 -11.43
N ILE A 462 10.62 14.12 -10.94
CA ILE A 462 10.24 13.83 -9.55
C ILE A 462 9.05 12.89 -9.57
N THR A 463 9.16 11.76 -8.88
CA THR A 463 8.07 10.82 -8.67
C THR A 463 7.58 10.87 -7.24
N ALA A 464 6.26 10.95 -7.04
CA ALA A 464 5.63 10.81 -5.74
C ALA A 464 4.63 9.64 -5.80
N HIS A 465 4.81 8.69 -4.90
CA HIS A 465 4.18 7.37 -4.98
C HIS A 465 3.57 6.94 -3.63
N VAL A 466 2.40 6.32 -3.69
CA VAL A 466 1.66 5.73 -2.57
C VAL A 466 0.99 4.46 -3.09
N GLY A 467 1.33 3.28 -2.54
CA GLY A 467 0.69 1.99 -2.86
C GLY A 467 1.59 1.02 -3.63
N ASP A 468 1.05 0.35 -4.64
CA ASP A 468 1.68 -0.75 -5.39
C ASP A 468 1.79 -0.49 -6.91
N THR A 469 1.33 0.68 -7.37
CA THR A 469 1.56 1.15 -8.75
C THR A 469 3.05 1.28 -9.07
N ARG A 470 3.42 1.00 -10.33
CA ARG A 470 4.83 0.95 -10.77
C ARG A 470 5.17 2.13 -11.68
N VAL A 471 6.32 2.77 -11.43
CA VAL A 471 6.90 3.77 -12.35
C VAL A 471 8.29 3.31 -12.79
N ILE A 472 8.53 3.24 -14.10
CA ILE A 472 9.72 2.59 -14.68
C ILE A 472 10.35 3.48 -15.75
N LEU A 473 11.66 3.70 -15.68
CA LEU A 473 12.47 4.28 -16.76
C LEU A 473 13.10 3.18 -17.62
N CYS A 474 13.20 3.41 -18.93
CA CYS A 474 14.02 2.59 -19.82
C CYS A 474 15.36 3.30 -20.07
N ASP A 475 16.45 2.73 -19.57
CA ASP A 475 17.80 3.20 -19.84
C ASP A 475 18.15 3.01 -21.34
N THR A 476 18.59 4.07 -22.01
CA THR A 476 18.85 4.03 -23.46
C THR A 476 20.10 3.21 -23.80
N ALA A 477 21.15 3.29 -22.97
CA ALA A 477 22.43 2.66 -23.26
C ALA A 477 22.40 1.13 -23.07
N THR A 478 21.69 0.68 -22.06
CA THR A 478 21.60 -0.74 -21.65
C THR A 478 20.30 -1.40 -22.08
N GLY A 479 19.23 -0.62 -22.29
CA GLY A 479 17.89 -1.15 -22.50
C GLY A 479 17.24 -1.71 -21.22
N LEU A 480 17.84 -1.56 -20.04
CA LEU A 480 17.28 -2.15 -18.82
C LEU A 480 16.14 -1.30 -18.22
N ALA A 481 15.19 -1.98 -17.60
CA ALA A 481 14.17 -1.37 -16.77
C ALA A 481 14.77 -0.85 -15.46
N LYS A 482 14.47 0.40 -15.13
CA LYS A 482 14.91 1.09 -13.92
C LYS A 482 13.68 1.58 -13.14
N PRO A 483 13.18 0.81 -12.16
CA PRO A 483 12.01 1.23 -11.38
C PRO A 483 12.35 2.45 -10.52
N LEU A 484 11.36 3.34 -10.36
CA LEU A 484 11.40 4.53 -9.51
C LEU A 484 10.53 4.39 -8.25
N THR A 485 9.68 3.37 -8.19
CA THR A 485 8.79 3.11 -7.04
C THR A 485 9.11 1.79 -6.37
N THR A 486 8.78 1.69 -5.08
CA THR A 486 8.79 0.44 -4.32
C THR A 486 7.41 0.15 -3.81
N ASN A 487 6.98 -1.12 -3.87
CA ASN A 487 5.64 -1.49 -3.46
C ASN A 487 5.48 -1.28 -1.94
N HIS A 488 4.45 -0.54 -1.56
CA HIS A 488 4.12 -0.24 -0.16
C HIS A 488 3.31 -1.38 0.44
N HIS A 489 3.98 -2.50 0.66
CA HIS A 489 3.42 -3.71 1.22
C HIS A 489 3.95 -3.94 2.66
N PRO A 490 3.18 -4.57 3.58
CA PRO A 490 3.65 -4.83 4.94
C PRO A 490 4.95 -5.63 5.02
N SER A 491 5.20 -6.53 4.06
CA SER A 491 6.44 -7.31 3.97
C SER A 491 7.66 -6.47 3.58
N ALA A 492 7.48 -5.24 3.07
CA ALA A 492 8.59 -4.38 2.71
C ALA A 492 9.33 -3.92 3.99
N PRO A 493 10.67 -4.08 4.08
CA PRO A 493 11.42 -3.74 5.30
C PRO A 493 11.25 -2.29 5.76
N VAL A 494 11.13 -1.35 4.83
CA VAL A 494 10.92 0.08 5.11
C VAL A 494 9.55 0.31 5.75
N GLU A 495 8.50 -0.24 5.15
CA GLU A 495 7.13 -0.09 5.63
C GLU A 495 6.88 -0.84 6.93
N SER A 496 7.42 -2.05 7.05
CA SER A 496 7.36 -2.82 8.31
C SER A 496 8.04 -2.06 9.44
N THR A 497 9.22 -1.48 9.21
CA THR A 497 9.92 -0.66 10.23
C THR A 497 9.12 0.59 10.59
N ARG A 498 8.57 1.30 9.59
CA ARG A 498 7.72 2.48 9.80
C ARG A 498 6.55 2.13 10.72
N LEU A 499 5.78 1.10 10.39
CA LEU A 499 4.57 0.71 11.08
C LEU A 499 4.83 0.03 12.45
N ARG A 500 5.89 -0.79 12.60
CA ARG A 500 6.28 -1.43 13.88
C ARG A 500 6.60 -0.40 14.96
N ARG A 501 7.20 0.76 14.62
CA ARG A 501 7.48 1.85 15.58
C ARG A 501 6.23 2.44 16.23
N TYR A 502 5.06 2.26 15.61
CA TYR A 502 3.80 2.86 16.05
C TYR A 502 2.75 1.85 16.53
N ALA A 503 3.19 0.63 16.88
CA ALA A 503 2.35 -0.45 17.40
C ALA A 503 1.21 -0.86 16.45
N ALA A 504 1.45 -0.78 15.14
CA ALA A 504 0.56 -1.39 14.16
C ALA A 504 0.68 -2.92 14.22
N THR A 505 -0.42 -3.59 14.52
CA THR A 505 -0.52 -5.05 14.45
C THR A 505 -0.65 -5.45 12.99
N PHE A 506 0.33 -6.17 12.44
CA PHE A 506 0.18 -6.81 11.13
C PHE A 506 -0.65 -8.06 11.30
N VAL A 507 -1.66 -8.21 10.45
CA VAL A 507 -2.48 -9.41 10.38
C VAL A 507 -2.03 -10.13 9.14
N THR A 508 -1.28 -11.21 9.29
CA THR A 508 -1.16 -12.19 8.20
C THR A 508 -2.55 -12.74 7.96
N ASP A 509 -3.04 -12.58 6.74
CA ASP A 509 -4.30 -13.20 6.36
C ASP A 509 -4.15 -14.74 6.37
N SER A 510 -5.28 -15.43 6.21
CA SER A 510 -5.30 -16.89 6.06
C SER A 510 -4.58 -17.40 4.80
N PHE A 511 -3.92 -16.51 4.03
CA PHE A 511 -3.14 -16.78 2.82
C PHE A 511 -1.63 -16.65 3.07
N GLY A 512 -1.20 -16.20 4.25
CA GLY A 512 0.21 -15.96 4.59
C GLY A 512 0.77 -14.62 4.08
N GLU A 513 -0.09 -13.75 3.54
CA GLU A 513 0.29 -12.41 3.12
C GLU A 513 0.11 -11.45 4.29
N GLU A 514 1.18 -10.74 4.68
CA GLU A 514 1.08 -9.72 5.72
C GLU A 514 0.16 -8.60 5.22
N ARG A 515 -1.00 -8.42 5.87
CA ARG A 515 -1.96 -7.34 5.57
C ARG A 515 -2.09 -6.38 6.73
N MET A 516 -2.37 -5.12 6.40
CA MET A 516 -2.72 -4.10 7.39
C MET A 516 -4.24 -4.05 7.56
N SER A 517 -4.77 -4.84 8.50
CA SER A 517 -6.21 -4.94 8.79
C SER A 517 -7.08 -5.26 7.56
N GLY A 518 -6.60 -6.18 6.70
CA GLY A 518 -7.29 -6.63 5.49
C GLY A 518 -6.94 -5.87 4.22
N LEU A 519 -6.14 -4.80 4.27
CA LEU A 519 -5.61 -4.11 3.09
C LEU A 519 -4.24 -4.67 2.69
N ALA A 520 -4.02 -4.81 1.38
CA ALA A 520 -2.73 -5.17 0.79
C ALA A 520 -1.70 -4.03 0.96
N ASN A 521 -2.14 -2.78 0.87
CA ASN A 521 -1.27 -1.62 0.86
C ASN A 521 -1.12 -0.95 2.24
N THR A 522 0.12 -0.64 2.63
CA THR A 522 0.44 0.13 3.86
C THR A 522 0.29 1.63 3.67
N ARG A 523 0.18 2.08 2.42
CA ARG A 523 -0.03 3.47 2.03
C ARG A 523 -1.10 3.55 0.94
N SER A 524 -2.08 4.42 1.13
CA SER A 524 -3.17 4.66 0.18
C SER A 524 -3.87 5.99 0.51
N PHE A 525 -4.60 6.55 -0.45
CA PHE A 525 -5.63 7.56 -0.21
C PHE A 525 -6.96 6.90 0.17
N GLY A 526 -7.81 7.60 0.92
CA GLY A 526 -9.13 7.07 1.28
C GLY A 526 -9.07 6.13 2.48
N ASP A 527 -9.49 4.87 2.36
CA ASP A 527 -9.33 3.79 3.36
C ASP A 527 -9.52 4.22 4.82
N MET A 528 -10.59 4.99 5.06
CA MET A 528 -10.77 5.74 6.29
C MET A 528 -10.71 4.87 7.55
N ARG A 529 -11.19 3.63 7.46
CA ARG A 529 -11.20 2.66 8.57
C ARG A 529 -9.78 2.28 9.01
N SER A 530 -8.81 2.28 8.08
CA SER A 530 -7.43 1.84 8.30
C SER A 530 -6.45 2.98 8.56
N LYS A 531 -6.86 4.25 8.42
CA LYS A 531 -5.99 5.41 8.73
C LYS A 531 -5.52 5.42 10.19
N ARG A 532 -6.37 5.04 11.14
CA ARG A 532 -6.03 5.04 12.58
C ARG A 532 -4.89 4.09 12.93
N ILE A 533 -4.73 3.01 12.17
CA ILE A 533 -3.76 1.93 12.43
C ILE A 533 -2.46 2.10 11.64
N GLY A 534 -2.36 3.08 10.73
CA GLY A 534 -1.09 3.45 10.10
C GLY A 534 -1.08 3.49 8.57
N VAL A 535 -2.21 3.19 7.92
CA VAL A 535 -2.35 3.47 6.48
C VAL A 535 -2.32 4.97 6.28
N SER A 536 -1.44 5.45 5.41
CA SER A 536 -1.22 6.89 5.20
C SER A 536 -1.04 7.21 3.72
N ALA A 537 -1.55 8.36 3.28
CA ALA A 537 -1.25 8.90 1.95
C ALA A 537 0.08 9.68 1.95
N GLU A 538 1.06 9.25 2.76
CA GLU A 538 2.39 9.83 2.80
C GLU A 538 3.18 9.33 1.58
N PRO A 539 3.50 10.19 0.59
CA PRO A 539 4.21 9.73 -0.59
C PRO A 539 5.66 9.37 -0.28
N GLU A 540 6.12 8.28 -0.89
CA GLU A 540 7.54 8.10 -1.17
C GLU A 540 7.92 8.99 -2.35
N ILE A 541 8.89 9.89 -2.16
CA ILE A 541 9.30 10.87 -3.16
C ILE A 541 10.72 10.56 -3.62
N ARG A 542 10.94 10.55 -4.94
CA ARG A 542 12.28 10.39 -5.53
C ARG A 542 12.51 11.43 -6.62
N ARG A 543 13.70 12.03 -6.58
CA ARG A 543 14.18 12.98 -7.59
C ARG A 543 15.28 12.34 -8.43
N VAL A 544 15.16 12.39 -9.76
CA VAL A 544 16.14 11.89 -10.71
C VAL A 544 16.44 12.96 -11.75
N GLU A 545 17.72 13.27 -11.91
CA GLU A 545 18.19 14.13 -13.01
C GLU A 545 18.41 13.29 -14.27
N LEU A 546 17.73 13.66 -15.35
CA LEU A 546 17.80 12.98 -16.64
C LEU A 546 18.80 13.71 -17.53
N ALA A 547 19.93 13.07 -17.84
CA ALA A 547 20.87 13.59 -18.81
C ALA A 547 20.30 13.48 -20.24
N PRO A 548 20.80 14.30 -21.20
CA PRO A 548 20.35 14.27 -22.58
C PRO A 548 20.34 12.85 -23.19
N ALA A 549 19.16 12.38 -23.60
CA ALA A 549 18.90 11.06 -24.17
C ALA A 549 19.34 9.84 -23.31
N GLU A 550 19.59 10.02 -22.02
CA GLU A 550 19.95 8.94 -21.09
C GLU A 550 18.85 7.88 -20.98
N TYR A 551 17.59 8.34 -20.97
CA TYR A 551 16.42 7.47 -20.91
C TYR A 551 15.55 7.60 -22.16
N SER A 552 14.99 6.48 -22.59
CA SER A 552 14.20 6.38 -23.82
C SER A 552 12.73 6.71 -23.62
N PHE A 553 12.15 6.24 -22.52
CA PHE A 553 10.77 6.50 -22.12
C PHE A 553 10.56 6.24 -20.63
N LEU A 554 9.45 6.75 -20.13
CA LEU A 554 8.91 6.53 -18.79
C LEU A 554 7.58 5.77 -18.91
N VAL A 555 7.36 4.77 -18.07
CA VAL A 555 6.12 3.98 -18.02
C VAL A 555 5.53 4.05 -16.61
N LEU A 556 4.23 4.30 -16.50
CA LEU A 556 3.46 4.21 -15.26
C LEU A 556 2.38 3.13 -15.44
N VAL A 557 2.26 2.20 -14.51
CA VAL A 557 1.28 1.10 -14.57
C VAL A 557 0.60 0.82 -13.22
N SER A 558 -0.63 0.29 -13.28
CA SER A 558 -1.33 -0.32 -12.13
C SER A 558 -0.93 -1.77 -11.91
N ASP A 559 -1.36 -2.34 -10.78
CA ASP A 559 -1.04 -3.70 -10.36
C ASP A 559 -1.57 -4.77 -11.34
N GLY A 560 -2.66 -4.50 -12.06
CA GLY A 560 -3.16 -5.39 -13.11
C GLY A 560 -2.20 -5.59 -14.28
N VAL A 561 -1.16 -4.74 -14.41
CA VAL A 561 -0.02 -4.97 -15.30
C VAL A 561 1.19 -5.50 -14.52
N SER A 562 1.65 -4.77 -13.49
CA SER A 562 2.90 -5.12 -12.78
C SER A 562 2.82 -6.35 -11.88
N GLY A 563 1.62 -6.81 -11.54
CA GLY A 563 1.37 -8.07 -10.87
C GLY A 563 1.44 -9.29 -11.81
N THR A 564 1.34 -9.07 -13.14
CA THR A 564 1.41 -10.15 -14.14
C THR A 564 2.74 -10.16 -14.91
N LEU A 565 3.25 -8.97 -15.25
CA LEU A 565 4.43 -8.79 -16.09
C LEU A 565 5.59 -8.25 -15.25
N SER A 566 6.80 -8.75 -15.51
CA SER A 566 8.01 -8.18 -14.91
C SER A 566 8.32 -6.78 -15.49
N ASP A 567 9.04 -5.95 -14.72
CA ASP A 567 9.47 -4.61 -15.16
C ASP A 567 10.17 -4.64 -16.53
N GLN A 568 11.00 -5.66 -16.77
CA GLN A 568 11.75 -5.81 -18.01
C GLN A 568 10.85 -6.24 -19.18
N GLU A 569 9.86 -7.10 -18.97
CA GLU A 569 8.88 -7.46 -20.01
C GLU A 569 8.08 -6.24 -20.45
N ILE A 570 7.64 -5.40 -19.50
CA ILE A 570 6.92 -4.15 -19.79
C ILE A 570 7.77 -3.25 -20.69
N VAL A 571 9.01 -3.01 -20.30
CA VAL A 571 9.95 -2.16 -21.07
C VAL A 571 10.21 -2.75 -22.47
N ASP A 572 10.43 -4.06 -22.57
CA ASP A 572 10.73 -4.71 -23.85
C ASP A 572 9.53 -4.67 -24.83
N VAL A 573 8.31 -4.80 -24.33
CA VAL A 573 7.10 -4.62 -25.14
C VAL A 573 7.00 -3.18 -25.67
N VAL A 574 7.26 -2.17 -24.82
CA VAL A 574 7.20 -0.76 -25.25
C VAL A 574 8.28 -0.44 -26.30
N LYS A 575 9.46 -1.06 -26.23
CA LYS A 575 10.52 -0.86 -27.24
C LYS A 575 10.08 -1.28 -28.65
N GLU A 576 9.22 -2.29 -28.78
CA GLU A 576 8.71 -2.81 -30.06
C GLU A 576 7.68 -1.88 -30.71
N ALA A 577 7.03 -1.03 -29.91
CA ALA A 577 6.00 -0.13 -30.37
C ALA A 577 6.57 1.07 -31.16
N LYS A 578 5.81 1.56 -32.14
CA LYS A 578 6.19 2.75 -32.93
C LYS A 578 5.89 4.05 -32.20
N THR A 579 4.83 4.07 -31.41
CA THR A 579 4.37 5.24 -30.65
C THR A 579 4.12 4.86 -29.19
N PRO A 580 4.20 5.82 -28.26
CA PRO A 580 3.82 5.59 -26.86
C PRO A 580 2.40 5.03 -26.69
N GLU A 581 1.43 5.50 -27.50
CA GLU A 581 0.04 5.01 -27.46
C GLU A 581 -0.04 3.53 -27.83
N GLN A 582 0.67 3.12 -28.88
CA GLN A 582 0.77 1.72 -29.25
C GLN A 582 1.45 0.92 -28.13
N GLY A 583 2.55 1.43 -27.57
CA GLY A 583 3.26 0.75 -26.48
C GLY A 583 2.39 0.51 -25.25
N ALA A 584 1.61 1.52 -24.84
CA ALA A 584 0.64 1.36 -23.75
C ALA A 584 -0.43 0.30 -24.07
N GLY A 585 -0.96 0.31 -25.30
CA GLY A 585 -1.94 -0.68 -25.74
C GLY A 585 -1.38 -2.10 -25.82
N ASP A 586 -0.17 -2.26 -26.34
CA ASP A 586 0.51 -3.55 -26.48
C ASP A 586 0.83 -4.15 -25.10
N VAL A 587 1.26 -3.34 -24.13
CA VAL A 587 1.50 -3.77 -22.73
C VAL A 587 0.20 -4.26 -22.07
N VAL A 588 -0.88 -3.47 -22.10
CA VAL A 588 -2.14 -3.86 -21.46
C VAL A 588 -2.75 -5.07 -22.16
N SER A 589 -2.70 -5.12 -23.50
CA SER A 589 -3.19 -6.27 -24.26
C SER A 589 -2.42 -7.53 -23.90
N PHE A 590 -1.09 -7.44 -23.79
CA PHE A 590 -0.26 -8.57 -23.39
C PHE A 590 -0.56 -9.01 -21.96
N ALA A 591 -0.61 -8.10 -20.98
CA ALA A 591 -0.93 -8.41 -19.60
C ALA A 591 -2.30 -9.10 -19.46
N THR A 592 -3.32 -8.56 -20.14
CA THR A 592 -4.68 -9.13 -20.13
C THR A 592 -4.80 -10.45 -20.88
N GLU A 593 -3.95 -10.71 -21.89
CA GLU A 593 -3.90 -11.98 -22.61
C GLU A 593 -3.28 -13.10 -21.77
N VAL A 594 -2.18 -12.80 -21.08
CA VAL A 594 -1.40 -13.80 -20.31
C VAL A 594 -1.91 -14.03 -18.89
N THR A 595 -2.64 -13.07 -18.29
CA THR A 595 -3.16 -13.23 -16.93
C THR A 595 -4.28 -14.27 -16.86
N ARG A 596 -4.40 -14.92 -15.69
CA ARG A 596 -5.50 -15.84 -15.34
C ARG A 596 -6.57 -15.16 -14.48
N GLU A 597 -6.15 -14.19 -13.66
CA GLU A 597 -7.00 -13.38 -12.79
C GLU A 597 -6.92 -11.94 -13.29
N GLY A 598 -7.98 -11.44 -13.91
CA GLY A 598 -7.92 -10.16 -14.61
C GLY A 598 -8.35 -9.01 -13.72
N ASP A 599 -7.39 -8.22 -13.22
CA ASP A 599 -7.66 -6.93 -12.57
C ASP A 599 -7.82 -5.78 -13.58
N ASN A 600 -8.12 -4.59 -13.07
CA ASN A 600 -7.99 -3.34 -13.80
C ASN A 600 -6.53 -3.11 -14.20
N ALA A 601 -6.29 -2.89 -15.48
CA ALA A 601 -4.96 -2.76 -16.04
C ALA A 601 -4.85 -1.43 -16.76
N THR A 602 -3.99 -0.55 -16.24
CA THR A 602 -3.72 0.78 -16.76
C THR A 602 -2.25 0.88 -17.09
N CYS A 603 -1.92 1.34 -18.29
CA CYS A 603 -0.56 1.64 -18.71
C CYS A 603 -0.49 3.01 -19.36
N LEU A 604 0.47 3.82 -18.93
CA LEU A 604 0.76 5.15 -19.44
C LEU A 604 2.24 5.20 -19.84
N VAL A 605 2.51 5.56 -21.10
CA VAL A 605 3.86 5.66 -21.66
C VAL A 605 4.14 7.10 -22.07
N VAL A 606 5.25 7.64 -21.59
CA VAL A 606 5.74 8.99 -21.90
C VAL A 606 7.06 8.89 -22.66
N ARG A 607 7.11 9.53 -23.83
CA ARG A 607 8.31 9.60 -24.67
C ARG A 607 9.37 10.51 -24.05
N LEU A 608 10.62 10.05 -23.96
CA LEU A 608 11.77 10.86 -23.55
C LEU A 608 12.77 11.05 -24.71
N GLY A 609 13.84 11.81 -24.46
CA GLY A 609 14.85 12.17 -25.47
C GLY A 609 15.53 10.98 -26.16
N GLY A 610 15.62 9.82 -25.50
CA GLY A 610 16.23 8.61 -26.05
C GLY A 610 15.30 7.74 -26.92
N TRP A 611 14.03 8.09 -27.09
CA TRP A 611 13.01 7.22 -27.74
C TRP A 611 13.45 6.62 -29.07
N GLU A 612 14.08 7.41 -29.94
CA GLU A 612 14.50 6.94 -31.27
C GLU A 612 15.58 5.85 -31.22
N ARG A 613 16.30 5.73 -30.09
CA ARG A 613 17.38 4.76 -29.85
C ARG A 613 16.98 3.63 -28.90
N ARG A 614 15.69 3.54 -28.51
CA ARG A 614 15.19 2.57 -27.51
C ARG A 614 15.49 1.09 -27.81
N GLY A 615 15.69 0.74 -29.08
CA GLY A 615 15.99 -0.62 -29.51
C GLY A 615 17.47 -0.95 -29.65
N GLU A 616 18.37 0.04 -29.49
CA GLU A 616 19.80 -0.11 -29.77
C GLU A 616 20.61 -0.59 -28.56
N GLY A 617 20.13 -0.39 -27.32
CA GLY A 617 20.87 -0.73 -26.10
C GLY A 617 20.73 -2.21 -25.67
N GLY A 618 21.84 -2.82 -25.27
CA GLY A 618 21.90 -4.18 -24.71
C GLY A 618 21.31 -5.25 -25.64
N LEU A 619 20.28 -5.97 -25.14
CA LEU A 619 19.55 -7.00 -25.91
C LEU A 619 18.40 -6.43 -26.75
N GLY A 620 18.21 -5.10 -26.79
CA GLY A 620 17.05 -4.48 -27.43
C GLY A 620 15.75 -4.94 -26.76
N SER A 621 14.75 -5.33 -27.54
CA SER A 621 13.51 -5.97 -27.03
C SER A 621 13.60 -7.50 -26.93
N LEU A 622 14.75 -8.08 -27.29
CA LEU A 622 14.91 -9.54 -27.40
C LEU A 622 15.18 -10.20 -26.05
N GLY A 623 15.53 -9.43 -25.01
CA GLY A 623 15.94 -9.97 -23.70
C GLY A 623 14.87 -10.83 -23.04
N THR A 624 13.61 -10.45 -23.16
CA THR A 624 12.46 -11.22 -22.63
C THR A 624 11.67 -11.96 -23.70
N LYS A 625 12.11 -11.93 -24.97
CA LYS A 625 11.29 -12.40 -26.09
C LYS A 625 10.90 -13.88 -25.97
N GLU A 626 11.82 -14.75 -25.56
CA GLU A 626 11.52 -16.18 -25.41
C GLU A 626 10.48 -16.44 -24.31
N VAL A 627 10.59 -15.74 -23.18
CA VAL A 627 9.61 -15.82 -22.08
C VAL A 627 8.25 -15.26 -22.52
N ARG A 628 8.24 -14.12 -23.23
CA ARG A 628 7.01 -13.52 -23.75
C ARG A 628 6.32 -14.41 -24.79
N ASP A 629 7.09 -14.99 -25.71
CA ASP A 629 6.58 -15.90 -26.74
C ASP A 629 6.08 -17.21 -26.13
N TYR A 630 6.75 -17.72 -25.08
CA TYR A 630 6.27 -18.86 -24.29
C TYR A 630 4.93 -18.55 -23.62
N ARG A 631 4.85 -17.45 -22.86
CA ARG A 631 3.62 -17.01 -22.18
C ARG A 631 2.47 -16.74 -23.16
N ARG A 632 2.76 -16.15 -24.32
CA ARG A 632 1.78 -15.96 -25.40
C ARG A 632 1.36 -17.31 -26.01
N GLY A 633 2.29 -18.23 -26.20
CA GLY A 633 2.01 -19.59 -26.68
C GLY A 633 1.10 -20.36 -25.73
N GLU A 634 1.35 -20.28 -24.43
CA GLU A 634 0.49 -20.84 -23.39
C GLU A 634 -0.90 -20.17 -23.38
N ALA A 635 -0.96 -18.84 -23.53
CA ALA A 635 -2.22 -18.11 -23.57
C ALA A 635 -3.07 -18.40 -24.83
N ALA A 636 -2.42 -18.66 -25.97
CA ALA A 636 -3.03 -18.86 -27.28
C ALA A 636 -3.40 -20.32 -27.60
N ASP A 637 -2.96 -21.31 -26.81
CA ASP A 637 -3.32 -22.70 -27.02
C ASP A 637 -4.87 -22.85 -26.98
N PRO A 638 -5.56 -23.27 -28.06
CA PRO A 638 -7.01 -23.47 -28.06
C PRO A 638 -7.46 -24.57 -27.09
N ARG A 639 -6.52 -25.43 -26.65
CA ARG A 639 -6.72 -26.38 -25.55
C ARG A 639 -6.89 -25.66 -24.23
N ARG A 640 -6.47 -24.40 -24.08
CA ARG A 640 -6.89 -23.53 -22.97
C ARG A 640 -8.41 -23.44 -22.86
N SER A 641 -9.14 -23.39 -23.98
CA SER A 641 -10.62 -23.40 -24.00
C SER A 641 -11.26 -24.77 -24.31
N ARG A 642 -10.55 -25.70 -24.99
CA ARG A 642 -11.09 -27.01 -25.40
C ARG A 642 -10.63 -28.19 -24.54
N THR A 643 -9.60 -28.02 -23.73
CA THR A 643 -9.37 -28.84 -22.51
C THR A 643 -10.34 -28.43 -21.40
N LEU A 644 -11.26 -27.48 -21.68
CA LEU A 644 -12.39 -27.12 -20.84
C LEU A 644 -13.76 -27.56 -21.42
N MET A 645 -13.80 -28.39 -22.46
CA MET A 645 -15.03 -29.08 -22.93
C MET A 645 -14.89 -30.59 -23.13
N LYS A 646 -13.76 -31.18 -22.72
CA LYS A 646 -13.81 -32.41 -21.94
C LYS A 646 -13.53 -31.99 -20.51
N SER A 647 -14.31 -32.52 -19.57
CA SER A 647 -14.20 -32.34 -18.11
C SER A 647 -12.79 -31.89 -17.69
N PRO A 648 -12.64 -30.84 -16.86
CA PRO A 648 -11.33 -30.39 -16.43
C PRO A 648 -10.57 -31.62 -15.95
N MET A 649 -9.39 -31.86 -16.52
CA MET A 649 -8.40 -32.59 -15.73
C MET A 649 -8.02 -31.62 -14.63
N THR A 650 -8.80 -31.69 -13.54
CA THR A 650 -8.31 -31.57 -12.18
C THR A 650 -6.85 -32.06 -12.15
N PRO A 651 -5.92 -31.38 -11.43
CA PRO A 651 -4.73 -32.12 -11.01
C PRO A 651 -5.28 -33.43 -10.43
N PRO A 652 -4.85 -34.61 -10.91
CA PRO A 652 -5.44 -35.85 -10.45
C PRO A 652 -5.35 -35.81 -8.93
N ILE A 653 -6.51 -35.76 -8.28
CA ILE A 653 -6.57 -35.68 -6.82
C ILE A 653 -5.72 -36.84 -6.35
N ASP A 654 -4.70 -36.53 -5.54
CA ASP A 654 -3.72 -37.53 -5.19
C ASP A 654 -4.46 -38.76 -4.63
N PRO A 655 -4.19 -39.97 -5.13
CA PRO A 655 -4.87 -41.18 -4.68
C PRO A 655 -4.81 -41.36 -3.16
N ALA A 656 -3.78 -40.84 -2.48
CA ALA A 656 -3.69 -40.84 -1.02
C ALA A 656 -4.81 -40.02 -0.38
N ILE A 657 -5.14 -38.84 -0.91
CA ILE A 657 -6.20 -37.97 -0.38
C ILE A 657 -7.57 -38.64 -0.59
N LEU A 658 -7.81 -39.18 -1.79
CA LEU A 658 -9.06 -39.88 -2.12
C LEU A 658 -9.24 -41.12 -1.23
N SER A 659 -8.20 -41.93 -1.08
CA SER A 659 -8.23 -43.13 -0.23
C SER A 659 -8.43 -42.76 1.23
N ALA A 660 -7.75 -41.73 1.74
CA ALA A 660 -7.84 -41.34 3.14
C ALA A 660 -9.23 -40.76 3.50
N LEU A 661 -9.86 -40.04 2.58
CA LEU A 661 -11.22 -39.51 2.76
C LEU A 661 -12.32 -40.49 2.31
N SER A 662 -11.96 -41.67 1.78
CA SER A 662 -12.89 -42.64 1.19
C SER A 662 -13.77 -42.04 0.09
N LEU A 663 -13.17 -41.30 -0.84
CA LEU A 663 -13.85 -40.60 -1.94
C LEU A 663 -13.47 -41.18 -3.30
N HIS A 664 -14.41 -41.20 -4.24
CA HIS A 664 -14.12 -41.59 -5.62
C HIS A 664 -13.71 -40.39 -6.48
N ALA A 665 -12.69 -40.58 -7.31
CA ALA A 665 -12.18 -39.56 -8.23
C ALA A 665 -13.26 -39.05 -9.21
N ALA A 666 -14.25 -39.88 -9.55
CA ALA A 666 -15.30 -39.55 -10.51
C ALA A 666 -16.33 -38.55 -9.98
N THR A 667 -16.49 -38.46 -8.66
CA THR A 667 -17.54 -37.69 -7.96
C THR A 667 -16.97 -36.52 -7.15
N THR A 668 -15.64 -36.38 -7.16
CA THR A 668 -14.91 -35.42 -6.32
C THR A 668 -14.19 -34.40 -7.20
N LYS A 669 -14.29 -33.12 -6.83
CA LYS A 669 -13.62 -32.00 -7.46
C LYS A 669 -12.67 -31.35 -6.48
N ILE A 670 -11.50 -30.92 -6.96
CA ILE A 670 -10.55 -30.12 -6.20
C ILE A 670 -10.32 -28.80 -6.94
N SER A 671 -10.26 -27.70 -6.20
CA SER A 671 -9.91 -26.38 -6.71
C SER A 671 -8.96 -25.68 -5.75
N SER A 672 -8.02 -24.89 -6.27
CA SER A 672 -7.20 -24.01 -5.41
C SER A 672 -8.11 -23.14 -4.53
N HIS A 673 -7.76 -22.98 -3.26
CA HIS A 673 -8.54 -22.20 -2.32
C HIS A 673 -7.70 -21.78 -1.14
N GLY A 674 -7.39 -20.48 -1.05
CA GLY A 674 -6.51 -19.98 -0.02
C GLY A 674 -5.06 -19.83 -0.49
N GLY A 675 -4.20 -19.48 0.46
CA GLY A 675 -2.75 -19.62 0.41
C GLY A 675 -2.25 -20.03 1.80
N SER A 676 -0.99 -20.37 1.97
CA SER A 676 -0.36 -20.51 3.28
C SER A 676 1.14 -20.31 3.09
N GLY A 677 1.81 -19.62 4.01
CA GLY A 677 3.25 -19.36 3.93
C GLY A 677 4.13 -20.62 3.89
N PHE A 678 3.55 -21.79 4.20
CA PHE A 678 4.25 -23.07 4.26
C PHE A 678 3.58 -24.19 3.42
N SER A 679 2.40 -23.94 2.82
CA SER A 679 1.63 -24.97 2.11
C SER A 679 0.71 -24.40 1.02
N SER A 680 0.40 -25.21 0.01
CA SER A 680 -0.65 -24.93 -0.97
C SER A 680 -2.00 -25.42 -0.43
N THR A 681 -3.05 -24.62 -0.59
CA THR A 681 -4.36 -24.89 0.01
C THR A 681 -5.45 -25.06 -1.05
N PHE A 682 -6.37 -25.98 -0.80
CA PHE A 682 -7.37 -26.42 -1.78
C PHE A 682 -8.73 -26.64 -1.11
N LYS A 683 -9.79 -26.42 -1.87
CA LYS A 683 -11.16 -26.82 -1.56
C LYS A 683 -11.48 -28.08 -2.32
N LEU A 684 -11.96 -29.10 -1.63
CA LEU A 684 -12.36 -30.37 -2.21
C LEU A 684 -13.85 -30.58 -1.96
N SER A 685 -14.64 -30.74 -3.02
CA SER A 685 -16.08 -31.00 -2.92
C SER A 685 -16.44 -32.36 -3.53
N SER A 686 -17.30 -33.11 -2.85
CA SER A 686 -17.69 -34.46 -3.25
C SER A 686 -19.19 -34.69 -3.06
N ASN A 687 -19.79 -35.35 -4.06
CA ASN A 687 -21.22 -35.69 -4.12
C ASN A 687 -21.48 -37.19 -3.86
N GLU A 688 -20.66 -37.83 -3.04
CA GLU A 688 -20.78 -39.25 -2.70
C GLU A 688 -21.95 -39.52 -1.75
N GLY A 689 -23.00 -40.18 -2.26
CA GLY A 689 -24.18 -40.63 -1.50
C GLY A 689 -25.46 -39.84 -1.81
N HIS A 690 -26.63 -40.43 -1.58
CA HIS A 690 -27.94 -39.75 -1.70
C HIS A 690 -28.15 -38.70 -0.59
N GLY A 691 -27.29 -37.68 -0.52
CA GLY A 691 -27.28 -36.62 0.49
C GLY A 691 -26.37 -35.44 0.12
N GLU A 692 -26.39 -34.38 0.94
CA GLU A 692 -25.77 -33.05 0.69
C GLU A 692 -24.27 -33.10 0.31
N GLU A 693 -23.84 -32.13 -0.50
CA GLU A 693 -22.44 -31.96 -0.95
C GLU A 693 -21.50 -31.83 0.26
N LYS A 694 -20.49 -32.72 0.35
CA LYS A 694 -19.44 -32.63 1.38
C LYS A 694 -18.30 -31.77 0.88
N ILE A 695 -17.85 -30.85 1.72
CA ILE A 695 -16.79 -29.90 1.40
C ILE A 695 -15.67 -30.02 2.43
N TYR A 696 -14.45 -30.20 1.94
CA TYR A 696 -13.22 -30.31 2.71
C TYR A 696 -12.26 -29.19 2.36
N PHE A 697 -11.42 -28.82 3.31
CA PHE A 697 -10.24 -27.99 3.10
C PHE A 697 -9.00 -28.87 3.15
N VAL A 698 -8.08 -28.70 2.20
CA VAL A 698 -6.89 -29.54 2.05
C VAL A 698 -5.64 -28.66 1.98
N LYS A 699 -4.65 -28.93 2.83
CA LYS A 699 -3.31 -28.35 2.77
C LYS A 699 -2.34 -29.36 2.16
N ILE A 700 -1.42 -28.92 1.31
CA ILE A 700 -0.36 -29.72 0.70
C ILE A 700 0.98 -29.00 0.87
N GLY A 701 2.00 -29.68 1.39
CA GLY A 701 3.31 -29.12 1.67
C GLY A 701 4.45 -30.02 1.23
N LYS A 702 5.57 -29.45 0.79
CA LYS A 702 6.74 -30.19 0.27
C LYS A 702 7.76 -30.50 1.37
N GLY A 703 8.44 -31.64 1.25
CA GLY A 703 9.55 -32.02 2.13
C GLY A 703 9.13 -32.60 3.49
N ARG A 704 10.12 -32.99 4.29
CA ARG A 704 9.88 -33.70 5.57
C ARG A 704 9.27 -32.82 6.66
N GLY A 705 9.50 -31.50 6.61
CA GLY A 705 8.92 -30.55 7.57
C GLY A 705 7.40 -30.51 7.51
N SER A 706 6.80 -30.69 6.32
CA SER A 706 5.33 -30.69 6.17
C SER A 706 4.66 -31.91 6.78
N GLU A 707 5.35 -33.06 6.82
CA GLU A 707 4.85 -34.28 7.45
C GLU A 707 4.62 -34.08 8.95
N VAL A 708 5.64 -33.53 9.64
CA VAL A 708 5.57 -33.23 11.08
C VAL A 708 4.51 -32.17 11.35
N MET A 709 4.50 -31.10 10.55
CA MET A 709 3.54 -30.01 10.68
C MET A 709 2.09 -30.50 10.55
N PHE A 710 1.75 -31.26 9.50
CA PHE A 710 0.39 -31.73 9.29
C PHE A 710 -0.03 -32.84 10.26
N ALA A 711 0.89 -33.70 10.69
CA ALA A 711 0.60 -34.65 11.76
C ALA A 711 0.29 -33.93 13.09
N GLY A 712 1.08 -32.90 13.42
CA GLY A 712 0.87 -32.06 14.58
C GLY A 712 -0.45 -31.29 14.54
N GLU A 713 -0.76 -30.65 13.41
CA GLU A 713 -2.00 -29.90 13.21
C GLU A 713 -3.23 -30.84 13.22
N HIS A 714 -3.14 -32.01 12.59
CA HIS A 714 -4.19 -33.04 12.63
C HIS A 714 -4.53 -33.45 14.06
N ALA A 715 -3.51 -33.79 14.86
CA ALA A 715 -3.69 -34.18 16.26
C ALA A 715 -4.22 -33.01 17.11
N SER A 716 -3.76 -31.78 16.83
CA SER A 716 -4.18 -30.55 17.52
C SER A 716 -5.66 -30.24 17.29
N LEU A 717 -6.09 -30.19 16.02
CA LEU A 717 -7.49 -29.97 15.64
C LEU A 717 -8.40 -31.04 16.24
N ASN A 718 -8.02 -32.31 16.18
CA ASN A 718 -8.82 -33.38 16.75
C ASN A 718 -8.84 -33.37 18.29
N GLY A 719 -7.76 -32.94 18.94
CA GLY A 719 -7.72 -32.71 20.38
C GLY A 719 -8.69 -31.61 20.82
N ILE A 720 -8.69 -30.47 20.12
CA ILE A 720 -9.61 -29.36 20.39
C ILE A 720 -11.05 -29.76 20.06
N HIS A 721 -11.30 -30.35 18.89
CA HIS A 721 -12.63 -30.78 18.45
C HIS A 721 -13.23 -31.84 19.38
N THR A 722 -12.43 -32.72 19.97
CA THR A 722 -12.92 -33.71 20.94
C THR A 722 -13.45 -33.02 22.22
N ALA A 723 -12.78 -31.97 22.70
CA ALA A 723 -13.20 -31.23 23.87
C ALA A 723 -14.36 -30.25 23.57
N VAL A 724 -14.28 -29.54 22.45
CA VAL A 724 -15.25 -28.54 22.01
C VAL A 724 -15.47 -28.67 20.49
N PRO A 725 -16.41 -29.52 20.04
CA PRO A 725 -16.62 -29.81 18.62
C PRO A 725 -16.88 -28.59 17.74
N SER A 726 -17.50 -27.55 18.29
CA SER A 726 -17.85 -26.36 17.53
C SER A 726 -16.79 -25.25 17.58
N LEU A 727 -15.62 -25.49 18.17
CA LEU A 727 -14.55 -24.50 18.30
C LEU A 727 -13.59 -24.52 17.11
N CYS A 728 -13.34 -25.66 16.46
CA CYS A 728 -12.41 -25.75 15.33
C CYS A 728 -12.92 -26.77 14.30
N PRO A 729 -12.47 -26.71 13.02
CA PRO A 729 -12.81 -27.73 12.04
C PRO A 729 -12.27 -29.10 12.47
N LYS A 730 -13.02 -30.17 12.18
CA LYS A 730 -12.52 -31.54 12.41
C LYS A 730 -11.45 -31.87 11.39
N SER A 731 -10.36 -32.51 11.82
CA SER A 731 -9.36 -33.03 10.90
C SER A 731 -9.68 -34.49 10.56
N HIS A 732 -9.83 -34.79 9.28
CA HIS A 732 -10.24 -36.13 8.80
C HIS A 732 -9.05 -37.00 8.46
N ALA A 733 -8.01 -36.44 7.84
CA ALA A 733 -6.86 -37.21 7.38
C ALA A 733 -5.60 -36.35 7.24
N HIS A 734 -4.45 -37.00 7.36
CA HIS A 734 -3.15 -36.48 6.94
C HIS A 734 -2.27 -37.64 6.47
N GLY A 735 -1.23 -37.35 5.70
CA GLY A 735 -0.28 -38.39 5.27
C GLY A 735 0.59 -37.97 4.09
N PRO A 736 1.50 -38.87 3.64
CA PRO A 736 2.30 -38.64 2.45
C PRO A 736 1.42 -38.68 1.19
N LEU A 737 1.79 -37.89 0.20
CA LEU A 737 1.20 -37.93 -1.14
C LEU A 737 1.78 -39.10 -1.94
N SER A 738 0.96 -39.71 -2.81
CA SER A 738 1.39 -40.83 -3.66
C SER A 738 2.18 -40.36 -4.88
N ASN A 739 1.84 -39.20 -5.42
CA ASN A 739 2.34 -38.73 -6.71
C ASN A 739 3.52 -37.76 -6.60
N THR A 740 3.74 -37.16 -5.42
CA THR A 740 4.77 -36.14 -5.20
C THR A 740 5.46 -36.32 -3.86
N ASN A 741 6.69 -35.80 -3.74
CA ASN A 741 7.43 -35.81 -2.49
C ASN A 741 6.91 -34.71 -1.53
N GLY A 742 5.76 -34.97 -0.93
CA GLY A 742 5.08 -34.05 -0.01
C GLY A 742 4.05 -34.76 0.86
N SER A 743 3.42 -33.99 1.74
CA SER A 743 2.39 -34.45 2.67
C SER A 743 1.12 -33.61 2.52
N PHE A 744 0.00 -34.12 3.02
CA PHE A 744 -1.27 -33.40 3.04
C PHE A 744 -1.94 -33.43 4.41
N LEU A 745 -2.86 -32.47 4.62
CA LEU A 745 -3.84 -32.42 5.71
C LEU A 745 -5.21 -32.15 5.09
N ALA A 746 -6.26 -32.86 5.53
CA ALA A 746 -7.63 -32.63 5.10
C ALA A 746 -8.56 -32.44 6.30
N THR A 747 -9.31 -31.33 6.31
CA THR A 747 -10.21 -30.92 7.40
C THR A 747 -11.60 -30.61 6.87
N ASP A 748 -12.57 -30.43 7.78
CA ASP A 748 -13.81 -29.75 7.45
C ASP A 748 -13.52 -28.39 6.79
N PHE A 749 -14.34 -28.02 5.82
CA PHE A 749 -14.27 -26.69 5.23
C PHE A 749 -14.89 -25.66 6.18
N LEU A 750 -14.09 -24.66 6.56
CA LEU A 750 -14.52 -23.54 7.39
C LEU A 750 -14.87 -22.33 6.52
N SER A 751 -16.15 -21.93 6.52
CA SER A 751 -16.61 -20.75 5.78
C SER A 751 -16.67 -19.55 6.71
N LEU A 752 -15.63 -18.70 6.67
CA LEU A 752 -15.57 -17.48 7.48
C LEU A 752 -16.59 -16.44 7.01
N THR A 753 -17.16 -15.69 7.95
CA THR A 753 -18.19 -14.66 7.69
C THR A 753 -18.13 -13.54 8.73
N SER A 754 -18.63 -12.36 8.38
CA SER A 754 -18.84 -11.24 9.31
C SER A 754 -20.18 -11.31 10.04
N ALA A 755 -21.05 -12.28 9.70
CA ALA A 755 -22.36 -12.44 10.32
C ALA A 755 -22.25 -12.66 11.84
N PRO A 756 -23.22 -12.18 12.63
CA PRO A 756 -23.23 -12.40 14.07
C PRO A 756 -23.31 -13.89 14.40
N SER A 757 -22.51 -14.35 15.36
CA SER A 757 -22.58 -15.71 15.87
C SER A 757 -23.84 -15.89 16.72
N SER A 758 -24.57 -16.98 16.50
CA SER A 758 -25.74 -17.35 17.33
C SER A 758 -25.39 -18.30 18.49
N GLY A 759 -24.14 -18.78 18.53
CA GLY A 759 -23.65 -19.75 19.50
C GLY A 759 -22.95 -19.16 20.73
N GLN A 760 -22.22 -20.02 21.45
CA GLN A 760 -21.40 -19.62 22.59
C GLN A 760 -20.30 -18.64 22.17
N SER A 761 -19.96 -17.70 23.07
CA SER A 761 -18.84 -16.79 22.87
C SER A 761 -17.52 -17.56 22.81
N LEU A 762 -16.50 -16.94 22.20
CA LEU A 762 -15.16 -17.52 22.18
C LEU A 762 -14.61 -17.74 23.61
N ALA A 763 -14.88 -16.83 24.54
CA ALA A 763 -14.46 -16.94 25.94
C ALA A 763 -15.09 -18.15 26.63
N GLN A 764 -16.38 -18.40 26.41
CA GLN A 764 -17.08 -19.58 26.92
C GLN A 764 -16.47 -20.88 26.38
N LYS A 765 -16.27 -20.95 25.07
CA LYS A 765 -15.70 -22.15 24.42
C LYS A 765 -14.27 -22.41 24.87
N LEU A 766 -13.44 -21.37 24.96
CA LEU A 766 -12.06 -21.49 25.41
C LEU A 766 -11.99 -21.90 26.89
N ALA A 767 -12.85 -21.34 27.76
CA ALA A 767 -12.92 -21.78 29.15
C ALA A 767 -13.36 -23.25 29.28
N LYS A 768 -14.27 -23.72 28.43
CA LYS A 768 -14.65 -25.14 28.35
C LYS A 768 -13.48 -26.02 27.91
N LEU A 769 -12.75 -25.63 26.86
CA LEU A 769 -11.54 -26.32 26.42
C LEU A 769 -10.54 -26.42 27.59
N HIS A 770 -10.24 -25.30 28.23
CA HIS A 770 -9.32 -25.21 29.36
C HIS A 770 -9.82 -25.83 30.67
N SER A 771 -11.08 -26.28 30.73
CA SER A 771 -11.63 -26.99 31.88
C SER A 771 -11.76 -28.49 31.63
N THR A 772 -11.46 -28.95 30.41
CA THR A 772 -11.53 -30.37 30.03
C THR A 772 -10.15 -31.01 30.25
N PRO A 773 -10.01 -31.99 31.17
CA PRO A 773 -8.73 -32.67 31.40
C PRO A 773 -8.21 -33.34 30.13
N ALA A 774 -6.90 -33.27 29.92
CA ALA A 774 -6.24 -34.00 28.84
C ALA A 774 -6.37 -35.53 29.02
N PRO A 775 -6.35 -36.31 27.92
CA PRO A 775 -6.29 -37.75 27.99
C PRO A 775 -5.09 -38.27 28.80
N ILE A 776 -5.22 -39.49 29.32
CA ILE A 776 -4.10 -40.19 29.98
C ILE A 776 -3.30 -40.93 28.89
N PRO A 777 -2.03 -40.57 28.65
CA PRO A 777 -1.20 -41.29 27.69
C PRO A 777 -0.78 -42.66 28.21
N ASP A 778 -0.44 -43.55 27.28
CA ASP A 778 -0.01 -44.91 27.60
C ASP A 778 1.19 -44.93 28.56
N GLY A 779 1.12 -45.80 29.57
CA GLY A 779 2.16 -45.93 30.59
C GLY A 779 2.02 -44.97 31.79
N TYR A 780 1.02 -44.09 31.79
CA TYR A 780 0.75 -43.17 32.91
C TYR A 780 -0.57 -43.51 33.62
N GLY A 781 -0.63 -43.23 34.93
CA GLY A 781 -1.84 -43.42 35.74
C GLY A 781 -2.72 -42.17 35.89
N LYS A 782 -2.32 -41.05 35.30
CA LYS A 782 -2.97 -39.73 35.40
C LYS A 782 -2.64 -38.88 34.18
N PRO A 783 -3.40 -37.81 33.88
CA PRO A 783 -3.02 -36.85 32.84
C PRO A 783 -1.65 -36.23 33.14
N VAL A 784 -0.83 -36.05 32.09
CA VAL A 784 0.51 -35.45 32.17
C VAL A 784 0.67 -34.37 31.09
N PHE A 785 1.66 -33.50 31.24
CA PHE A 785 1.95 -32.43 30.27
C PHE A 785 2.70 -33.01 29.08
N GLY A 786 2.49 -32.45 27.88
CA GLY A 786 3.05 -32.97 26.63
C GLY A 786 2.00 -33.12 25.54
N PHE A 787 2.28 -33.91 24.51
CA PHE A 787 1.32 -34.16 23.43
C PHE A 787 1.73 -35.46 22.72
N PRO A 788 0.81 -36.24 22.14
CA PRO A 788 1.13 -37.52 21.52
C PRO A 788 2.07 -37.40 20.31
N VAL A 789 2.16 -36.22 19.69
CA VAL A 789 3.02 -35.94 18.54
C VAL A 789 3.74 -34.60 18.71
N ALA A 790 4.85 -34.43 17.98
CA ALA A 790 5.44 -33.10 17.81
C ALA A 790 4.45 -32.17 17.08
N THR A 791 4.40 -30.92 17.50
CA THR A 791 3.62 -29.85 16.85
C THR A 791 4.56 -28.78 16.32
N CYS A 792 4.08 -27.88 15.47
CA CYS A 792 4.87 -26.74 15.01
C CYS A 792 4.16 -25.44 15.41
N CYS A 793 4.92 -24.47 15.93
CA CYS A 793 4.44 -23.10 16.16
C CYS A 793 5.13 -22.20 15.13
N GLY A 794 4.45 -21.92 14.02
CA GLY A 794 5.09 -21.46 12.78
C GLY A 794 5.92 -22.58 12.15
N ASP A 795 7.15 -22.28 11.72
CA ASP A 795 8.10 -23.27 11.18
C ASP A 795 8.88 -24.04 12.26
N THR A 796 8.67 -23.68 13.53
CA THR A 796 9.47 -24.19 14.65
C THR A 796 8.82 -25.43 15.26
N GLU A 797 9.50 -26.57 15.12
CA GLU A 797 9.10 -27.85 15.72
C GLU A 797 9.18 -27.78 17.25
N GLN A 798 8.10 -28.22 17.90
CA GLN A 798 7.94 -28.26 19.35
C GLN A 798 8.05 -29.70 19.84
N ASP A 799 9.05 -29.93 20.68
CA ASP A 799 9.16 -31.17 21.45
C ASP A 799 8.01 -31.23 22.47
N ASN A 800 7.23 -32.31 22.40
CA ASN A 800 6.05 -32.53 23.23
C ASN A 800 6.17 -33.79 24.09
N GLY A 801 7.38 -34.30 24.31
CA GLY A 801 7.61 -35.44 25.20
C GLY A 801 6.98 -35.24 26.59
N PHE A 802 6.40 -36.31 27.14
CA PHE A 802 5.59 -36.25 28.34
C PHE A 802 6.40 -35.93 29.61
N GLU A 803 5.81 -35.11 30.49
CA GLU A 803 6.36 -34.73 31.79
C GLU A 803 5.24 -34.59 32.84
N GLU A 804 5.50 -35.01 34.08
CA GLU A 804 4.50 -34.91 35.16
C GLU A 804 4.39 -33.51 35.80
N ASP A 805 5.45 -32.71 35.69
CA ASP A 805 5.53 -31.36 36.28
C ASP A 805 5.59 -30.28 35.19
N TRP A 806 4.71 -29.29 35.29
CA TRP A 806 4.58 -28.23 34.30
C TRP A 806 5.83 -27.35 34.22
N SER A 807 6.47 -27.06 35.35
CA SER A 807 7.69 -26.25 35.38
C SER A 807 8.81 -26.91 34.59
N ARG A 808 9.01 -28.22 34.83
CA ARG A 808 9.98 -29.03 34.10
C ARG A 808 9.64 -29.10 32.61
N PHE A 809 8.38 -29.34 32.26
CA PHE A 809 7.93 -29.34 30.86
C PHE A 809 8.27 -28.01 30.18
N TYR A 810 7.87 -26.89 30.79
CA TYR A 810 8.07 -25.57 30.23
C TYR A 810 9.57 -25.21 30.05
N ALA A 811 10.40 -25.51 31.05
CA ALA A 811 11.84 -25.26 30.97
C ALA A 811 12.53 -26.15 29.91
N ALA A 812 12.25 -27.46 29.90
CA ALA A 812 12.95 -28.41 29.05
C ALA A 812 12.44 -28.44 27.60
N ARG A 813 11.13 -28.26 27.40
CA ARG A 813 10.42 -28.47 26.12
C ARG A 813 9.94 -27.18 25.45
N ARG A 814 10.05 -26.03 26.12
CA ARG A 814 9.79 -24.70 25.51
C ARG A 814 11.06 -23.85 25.50
N LEU A 815 11.47 -23.31 26.64
CA LEU A 815 12.59 -22.34 26.71
C LEU A 815 13.93 -22.93 26.26
N GLY A 816 14.26 -24.15 26.67
CA GLY A 816 15.54 -24.78 26.34
C GLY A 816 15.70 -25.08 24.85
N GLY A 817 14.67 -25.66 24.21
CA GLY A 817 14.67 -25.98 22.78
C GLY A 817 14.78 -24.73 21.92
N ILE A 818 13.97 -23.71 22.21
CA ILE A 818 13.97 -22.48 21.41
C ILE A 818 15.29 -21.71 21.54
N GLY A 819 15.91 -21.71 22.73
CA GLY A 819 17.23 -21.11 22.93
C GLY A 819 18.31 -21.77 22.06
N ARG A 820 18.31 -23.11 21.97
CA ARG A 820 19.24 -23.83 21.09
C ARG A 820 18.97 -23.55 19.61
N GLU A 821 17.70 -23.43 19.23
CA GLU A 821 17.32 -23.11 17.85
C GLU A 821 17.78 -21.70 17.45
N ILE A 822 17.64 -20.72 18.35
CA ILE A 822 18.17 -19.37 18.19
C ILE A 822 19.69 -19.40 18.03
N GLU A 823 20.41 -20.10 18.91
CA GLU A 823 21.88 -20.23 18.83
C GLU A 823 22.32 -20.90 17.52
N ARG A 824 21.58 -21.92 17.06
CA ARG A 824 21.83 -22.60 15.79
C ARG A 824 21.69 -21.66 14.59
N LYS A 825 20.68 -20.77 14.61
CA LYS A 825 20.33 -19.90 13.48
C LYS A 825 21.12 -18.58 13.45
N TYR A 826 21.39 -17.99 14.61
CA TYR A 826 22.01 -16.66 14.73
C TYR A 826 23.41 -16.65 15.37
N GLY A 827 23.90 -17.80 15.85
CA GLY A 827 25.17 -17.91 16.55
C GLY A 827 25.06 -17.68 18.06
N ALA A 828 26.18 -17.81 18.76
CA ALA A 828 26.22 -17.74 20.22
C ALA A 828 25.96 -16.31 20.74
N ASP A 829 24.99 -16.18 21.64
CA ASP A 829 24.67 -14.95 22.36
C ASP A 829 24.76 -15.19 23.86
N GLY A 830 25.89 -14.81 24.46
CA GLY A 830 26.17 -15.09 25.87
C GLY A 830 25.17 -14.45 26.84
N GLU A 831 24.68 -13.26 26.53
CA GLU A 831 23.67 -12.58 27.37
C GLU A 831 22.33 -13.31 27.29
N LEU A 832 21.87 -13.63 26.09
CA LEU A 832 20.60 -14.30 25.87
C LEU A 832 20.61 -15.71 26.47
N ALA A 833 21.69 -16.47 26.26
CA ALA A 833 21.86 -17.81 26.80
C ALA A 833 21.86 -17.79 28.35
N GLU A 834 22.55 -16.83 28.97
CA GLU A 834 22.55 -16.68 30.43
C GLU A 834 21.16 -16.34 30.97
N LEU A 835 20.42 -15.44 30.30
CA LEU A 835 19.07 -15.06 30.70
C LEU A 835 18.07 -16.22 30.55
N ILE A 836 18.14 -16.98 29.45
CA ILE A 836 17.31 -18.17 29.24
C ILE A 836 17.65 -19.23 30.31
N SER A 837 18.93 -19.43 30.60
CA SER A 837 19.38 -20.38 31.63
C SER A 837 18.86 -19.99 33.02
N LYS A 838 19.01 -18.72 33.44
CA LYS A 838 18.48 -18.22 34.71
C LYS A 838 16.96 -18.33 34.78
N THR A 839 16.27 -17.99 33.70
CA THR A 839 14.80 -18.06 33.64
C THR A 839 14.33 -19.51 33.78
N SER A 840 14.95 -20.44 33.06
CA SER A 840 14.63 -21.86 33.12
C SER A 840 14.96 -22.51 34.47
N THR A 841 16.06 -22.13 35.12
CA THR A 841 16.53 -22.80 36.35
C THR A 841 16.02 -22.18 37.64
N ARG A 842 15.64 -20.89 37.65
CA ARG A 842 15.17 -20.19 38.85
C ARG A 842 13.72 -19.73 38.74
N ILE A 843 13.39 -19.05 37.65
CA ILE A 843 12.10 -18.36 37.52
C ILE A 843 10.96 -19.32 37.21
N ALA A 844 11.15 -20.22 36.24
CA ALA A 844 10.16 -21.23 35.91
C ALA A 844 9.84 -22.14 37.12
N PRO A 845 10.80 -22.68 37.89
CA PRO A 845 10.50 -23.40 39.12
C PRO A 845 9.78 -22.56 40.17
N ARG A 846 10.18 -21.30 40.34
CA ARG A 846 9.57 -20.40 41.33
C ARG A 846 8.09 -20.09 41.04
N LEU A 847 7.73 -19.90 39.77
CA LEU A 847 6.37 -19.52 39.38
C LEU A 847 5.48 -20.73 39.05
N LEU A 848 6.06 -21.83 38.57
CA LEU A 848 5.32 -22.91 37.91
C LEU A 848 5.41 -24.27 38.62
N SER A 849 6.21 -24.41 39.68
CA SER A 849 6.37 -25.69 40.37
C SER A 849 5.04 -26.19 40.95
N SER A 850 4.80 -27.50 40.86
CA SER A 850 3.62 -28.14 41.44
C SER A 850 3.45 -27.94 42.95
N THR A 851 4.49 -27.56 43.69
CA THR A 851 4.39 -27.24 45.12
C THR A 851 3.83 -25.84 45.37
N HIS A 852 4.00 -24.93 44.42
CA HIS A 852 3.63 -23.52 44.52
C HIS A 852 2.36 -23.19 43.73
N LEU A 853 2.32 -23.57 42.45
CA LEU A 853 1.21 -23.32 41.55
C LEU A 853 0.09 -24.35 41.79
N LYS A 854 -1.11 -23.86 42.12
CA LYS A 854 -2.29 -24.68 42.43
C LYS A 854 -3.49 -24.25 41.60
N SER A 855 -4.37 -25.19 41.28
CA SER A 855 -5.57 -24.88 40.53
C SER A 855 -6.49 -23.96 41.34
N GLY A 856 -6.90 -22.84 40.77
CA GLY A 856 -7.87 -21.91 41.36
C GLY A 856 -9.29 -22.48 41.39
N GLN A 857 -9.54 -23.55 40.64
CA GLN A 857 -10.84 -24.23 40.60
C GLN A 857 -10.95 -25.33 41.66
N THR A 858 -9.88 -26.12 41.88
CA THR A 858 -9.91 -27.29 42.76
C THR A 858 -9.07 -27.15 44.03
N GLY A 859 -8.18 -26.15 44.10
CA GLY A 859 -7.15 -26.02 45.15
C GLY A 859 -6.04 -27.06 45.07
N GLY A 860 -6.11 -28.01 44.13
CA GLY A 860 -5.16 -29.11 43.96
C GLY A 860 -4.03 -28.79 42.98
N PRO A 861 -3.24 -29.80 42.56
CA PRO A 861 -2.26 -29.67 41.48
C PRO A 861 -2.91 -29.21 40.18
N ILE A 862 -2.13 -28.55 39.31
CA ILE A 862 -2.57 -28.20 37.96
C ILE A 862 -2.83 -29.48 37.16
N ILE A 863 -4.01 -29.55 36.56
CA ILE A 863 -4.40 -30.64 35.65
C ILE A 863 -4.06 -30.16 34.22
N PRO A 864 -3.29 -30.93 33.44
CA PRO A 864 -3.02 -30.63 32.04
C PRO A 864 -4.32 -30.58 31.23
N VAL A 865 -4.44 -29.56 30.39
CA VAL A 865 -5.57 -29.38 29.46
C VAL A 865 -5.06 -29.11 28.06
N VAL A 866 -5.87 -29.43 27.05
CA VAL A 866 -5.54 -29.07 25.67
C VAL A 866 -5.58 -27.54 25.56
N VAL A 867 -4.52 -26.96 25.01
CA VAL A 867 -4.45 -25.55 24.61
C VAL A 867 -4.41 -25.46 23.09
N HIS A 868 -4.83 -24.33 22.52
CA HIS A 868 -4.61 -24.04 21.10
C HIS A 868 -3.12 -23.84 20.81
N GLY A 869 -2.40 -23.18 21.71
CA GLY A 869 -0.93 -23.05 21.68
C GLY A 869 -0.41 -21.94 20.76
N ASP A 870 -1.24 -21.41 19.86
CA ASP A 870 -0.94 -20.24 19.02
C ASP A 870 -2.18 -19.35 18.80
N LEU A 871 -3.00 -19.11 19.83
CA LEU A 871 -4.24 -18.34 19.69
C LEU A 871 -4.00 -16.82 19.74
N TRP A 872 -3.55 -16.24 18.64
CA TRP A 872 -3.52 -14.78 18.44
C TRP A 872 -4.69 -14.31 17.57
N SER A 873 -4.83 -13.00 17.34
CA SER A 873 -5.95 -12.42 16.59
C SER A 873 -6.13 -12.96 15.17
N GLY A 874 -5.05 -13.50 14.57
CA GLY A 874 -5.09 -14.10 13.24
C GLY A 874 -5.66 -15.53 13.20
N ASN A 875 -5.73 -16.23 14.34
CA ASN A 875 -6.12 -17.65 14.43
C ASN A 875 -7.52 -17.86 15.01
N HIS A 876 -8.37 -16.83 15.00
CA HIS A 876 -9.78 -16.95 15.35
C HIS A 876 -10.67 -16.12 14.42
N GLY A 877 -11.95 -16.44 14.39
CA GLY A 877 -12.92 -15.70 13.59
C GLY A 877 -14.34 -16.20 13.81
N ARG A 878 -15.25 -15.78 12.92
CA ARG A 878 -16.63 -16.27 12.87
C ARG A 878 -16.83 -17.02 11.58
N GLY A 879 -17.47 -18.18 11.65
CA GLY A 879 -17.68 -19.00 10.48
C GLY A 879 -18.60 -20.19 10.72
N SER A 880 -18.94 -20.87 9.65
CA SER A 880 -19.63 -22.15 9.70
C SER A 880 -18.67 -23.29 9.34
N ILE A 881 -18.64 -24.32 10.20
CA ILE A 881 -17.90 -25.55 9.95
C ILE A 881 -18.81 -26.47 9.15
N GLY A 882 -18.38 -26.88 7.94
CA GLY A 882 -19.12 -27.83 7.10
C GLY A 882 -20.52 -27.36 6.69
N GLY A 883 -20.76 -26.04 6.59
CA GLY A 883 -22.07 -25.47 6.23
C GLY A 883 -23.07 -25.35 7.38
N GLY A 884 -22.64 -25.57 8.64
CA GLY A 884 -23.47 -25.41 9.83
C GLY A 884 -23.81 -23.96 10.22
N SER A 885 -24.26 -23.75 11.45
CA SER A 885 -24.50 -22.41 12.00
C SER A 885 -23.22 -21.58 12.13
N VAL A 886 -23.36 -20.25 12.10
CA VAL A 886 -22.25 -19.32 12.33
C VAL A 886 -21.85 -19.33 13.79
N GLU A 887 -20.59 -19.67 14.06
CA GLU A 887 -20.02 -19.81 15.39
C GLU A 887 -18.67 -19.08 15.51
N GLU A 888 -18.25 -18.79 16.74
CA GLU A 888 -16.88 -18.38 17.05
C GLU A 888 -15.95 -19.60 16.91
N VAL A 889 -14.93 -19.49 16.07
CA VAL A 889 -14.07 -20.59 15.65
C VAL A 889 -12.59 -20.22 15.72
N VAL A 890 -11.73 -21.24 15.85
CA VAL A 890 -10.27 -21.15 15.83
C VAL A 890 -9.70 -22.11 14.79
N TYR A 891 -8.51 -21.81 14.29
CA TYR A 891 -7.82 -22.56 13.26
C TYR A 891 -6.30 -22.40 13.41
N ASP A 892 -5.54 -23.28 12.75
CA ASP A 892 -4.07 -23.33 12.80
C ASP A 892 -3.48 -23.52 14.22
N PRO A 893 -3.90 -24.56 14.98
CA PRO A 893 -3.39 -24.81 16.33
C PRO A 893 -1.99 -25.41 16.35
N SER A 894 -1.25 -25.08 17.42
CA SER A 894 0.03 -25.71 17.83
C SER A 894 -0.12 -26.35 19.21
N SER A 895 -1.08 -27.27 19.33
CA SER A 895 -1.57 -27.72 20.63
C SER A 895 -0.54 -28.50 21.45
N CYS A 896 -0.68 -28.37 22.76
CA CYS A 896 -0.10 -29.30 23.71
C CYS A 896 -1.05 -29.47 24.91
N TRP A 897 -0.76 -30.42 25.78
CA TRP A 897 -1.37 -30.55 27.10
C TRP A 897 -0.56 -29.71 28.07
N ALA A 898 -1.15 -28.60 28.47
CA ALA A 898 -0.45 -27.53 29.17
C ALA A 898 -1.23 -27.03 30.38
N HIS A 899 -0.58 -26.15 31.16
CA HIS A 899 -1.30 -25.26 32.05
C HIS A 899 -2.16 -24.29 31.22
N SER A 900 -3.43 -24.12 31.57
CA SER A 900 -4.37 -23.28 30.80
C SER A 900 -3.95 -21.83 30.63
N GLU A 901 -3.20 -21.27 31.59
CA GLU A 901 -2.74 -19.88 31.49
C GLU A 901 -1.67 -19.69 30.41
N PHE A 902 -1.08 -20.78 29.89
CA PHE A 902 -0.12 -20.74 28.79
C PHE A 902 -0.67 -20.03 27.54
N GLU A 903 -1.96 -20.24 27.22
CA GLU A 903 -2.62 -19.62 26.06
C GLU A 903 -2.61 -18.08 26.13
N PHE A 904 -2.71 -17.51 27.33
CA PHE A 904 -2.74 -16.06 27.51
C PHE A 904 -1.41 -15.39 27.13
N GLY A 905 -0.31 -16.14 27.04
CA GLY A 905 0.97 -15.64 26.57
C GLY A 905 0.87 -15.09 25.15
N ILE A 906 0.45 -15.93 24.19
CA ILE A 906 0.31 -15.53 22.79
C ILE A 906 -0.85 -14.56 22.56
N MET A 907 -1.98 -14.74 23.27
CA MET A 907 -3.15 -13.86 23.15
C MET A 907 -2.85 -12.39 23.50
N ARG A 908 -1.86 -12.13 24.37
CA ARG A 908 -1.48 -10.78 24.78
C ARG A 908 -0.34 -10.18 23.95
N MET A 909 0.45 -10.99 23.27
CA MET A 909 1.62 -10.54 22.52
C MET A 909 1.26 -9.58 21.37
N PHE A 910 0.15 -9.85 20.65
CA PHE A 910 -0.26 -9.09 19.46
C PHE A 910 -1.55 -8.27 19.64
N GLY A 911 -2.19 -8.33 20.81
CA GLY A 911 -3.51 -7.76 21.02
C GLY A 911 -4.63 -8.59 20.39
N GLY A 912 -5.82 -8.00 20.23
CA GLY A 912 -7.02 -8.68 19.73
C GLY A 912 -7.94 -9.26 20.80
N PHE A 913 -7.41 -9.57 21.99
CA PHE A 913 -8.19 -9.99 23.15
C PHE A 913 -8.27 -8.87 24.19
N GLY A 914 -9.42 -8.21 24.28
CA GLY A 914 -9.64 -7.11 25.21
C GLY A 914 -10.00 -7.58 26.63
N GLY A 915 -9.95 -6.67 27.61
CA GLY A 915 -10.31 -6.99 29.00
C GLY A 915 -11.76 -7.46 29.20
N ALA A 916 -12.64 -7.26 28.21
CA ALA A 916 -13.99 -7.85 28.22
C ALA A 916 -13.95 -9.38 28.03
N PHE A 917 -13.13 -9.87 27.10
CA PHE A 917 -12.90 -11.30 26.89
C PHE A 917 -12.34 -11.95 28.16
N GLU A 918 -11.31 -11.34 28.76
CA GLU A 918 -10.66 -11.89 29.97
C GLU A 918 -11.65 -11.98 31.13
N ARG A 919 -12.44 -10.93 31.39
CA ARG A 919 -13.48 -10.95 32.43
C ARG A 919 -14.55 -12.01 32.17
N GLU A 920 -14.94 -12.20 30.91
CA GLU A 920 -15.91 -13.23 30.56
C GLU A 920 -15.32 -14.63 30.77
N TYR A 921 -14.10 -14.88 30.29
CA TYR A 921 -13.40 -16.15 30.51
C TYR A 921 -13.26 -16.47 32.01
N GLU A 922 -12.86 -15.48 32.82
CA GLU A 922 -12.75 -15.61 34.28
C GLU A 922 -14.06 -15.99 34.96
N SER A 923 -15.21 -15.62 34.38
CA SER A 923 -16.52 -16.02 34.93
C SER A 923 -16.80 -17.52 34.81
N TYR A 924 -16.07 -18.22 33.92
CA TYR A 924 -16.19 -19.66 33.71
C TYR A 924 -15.03 -20.45 34.31
N LYS A 925 -13.82 -19.88 34.30
CA LYS A 925 -12.61 -20.54 34.82
C LYS A 925 -11.77 -19.56 35.63
N ASN A 926 -11.61 -19.86 36.91
CA ASN A 926 -10.87 -19.03 37.84
C ASN A 926 -9.37 -18.99 37.49
N LYS A 927 -8.73 -17.84 37.76
CA LYS A 927 -7.27 -17.72 37.79
C LYS A 927 -6.67 -18.68 38.81
N ASP A 928 -5.56 -19.33 38.43
CA ASP A 928 -4.89 -20.31 39.28
C ASP A 928 -4.07 -19.59 40.39
N GLU A 929 -3.88 -20.26 41.53
CA GLU A 929 -3.27 -19.67 42.73
C GLU A 929 -1.74 -19.81 42.71
N PRO A 930 -0.98 -18.81 43.18
CA PRO A 930 -1.46 -17.52 43.72
C PRO A 930 -1.93 -16.55 42.64
N LYS A 931 -3.12 -15.97 42.81
CA LYS A 931 -3.72 -15.04 41.82
C LYS A 931 -2.90 -13.79 41.57
N GLU A 932 -2.18 -13.30 42.57
CA GLU A 932 -1.33 -12.11 42.47
C GLU A 932 -0.11 -12.29 41.55
N GLU A 933 0.28 -13.53 41.27
CA GLU A 933 1.39 -13.86 40.37
C GLU A 933 0.91 -14.20 38.94
N TRP A 934 -0.41 -14.12 38.68
CA TRP A 934 -0.99 -14.45 37.38
C TRP A 934 -0.38 -13.65 36.23
N GLU A 935 -0.25 -12.33 36.40
CA GLU A 935 0.37 -11.43 35.42
C GLU A 935 1.84 -11.79 35.13
N ASP A 936 2.57 -12.31 36.12
CA ASP A 936 3.96 -12.71 35.94
C ASP A 936 4.07 -14.07 35.23
N ARG A 937 3.14 -14.99 35.49
CA ARG A 937 3.04 -16.26 34.76
C ARG A 937 2.68 -16.03 33.30
N VAL A 938 1.73 -15.15 33.01
CA VAL A 938 1.35 -14.80 31.64
C VAL A 938 2.53 -14.15 30.90
N LYS A 939 3.28 -13.23 31.54
CA LYS A 939 4.53 -12.70 30.96
C LYS A 939 5.58 -13.77 30.72
N LEU A 940 5.71 -14.73 31.64
CA LEU A 940 6.61 -15.87 31.44
C LEU A 940 6.16 -16.68 30.23
N TYR A 941 4.86 -16.92 30.01
CA TYR A 941 4.38 -17.61 28.82
C TYR A 941 4.57 -16.80 27.53
N GLU A 942 4.34 -15.49 27.57
CA GLU A 942 4.61 -14.56 26.47
C GLU A 942 6.08 -14.63 26.02
N LEU A 943 7.03 -14.81 26.95
CA LEU A 943 8.46 -14.96 26.65
C LEU A 943 8.73 -16.07 25.62
N TYR A 944 8.06 -17.22 25.73
CA TYR A 944 8.25 -18.31 24.77
C TYR A 944 7.91 -17.83 23.35
N HIS A 945 6.83 -17.07 23.18
CA HIS A 945 6.42 -16.59 21.86
C HIS A 945 7.32 -15.46 21.35
N HIS A 946 7.89 -14.60 22.20
CA HIS A 946 8.95 -13.65 21.80
C HIS A 946 10.22 -14.37 21.33
N LEU A 947 10.64 -15.42 22.05
CA LEU A 947 11.78 -16.25 21.64
C LEU A 947 11.48 -17.00 20.34
N ASN A 948 10.27 -17.53 20.19
CA ASN A 948 9.83 -18.19 18.96
C ASN A 948 9.87 -17.21 17.77
N HIS A 949 9.26 -16.04 17.90
CA HIS A 949 9.30 -15.02 16.86
C HIS A 949 10.72 -14.53 16.56
N TYR A 950 11.59 -14.45 17.55
CA TYR A 950 13.00 -14.17 17.31
C TYR A 950 13.68 -15.30 16.52
N ALA A 951 13.39 -16.57 16.84
CA ALA A 951 13.88 -17.72 16.09
C ALA A 951 13.44 -17.65 14.63
N ILE A 952 12.16 -17.37 14.35
CA ILE A 952 11.61 -17.34 12.98
C ILE A 952 12.08 -16.10 12.21
N PHE A 953 11.90 -14.90 12.79
CA PHE A 953 11.97 -13.62 12.08
C PHE A 953 13.19 -12.75 12.43
N GLY A 954 13.93 -13.07 13.50
CA GLY A 954 15.09 -12.30 13.94
C GLY A 954 14.72 -10.91 14.49
N GLY A 955 15.67 -9.97 14.45
CA GLY A 955 15.41 -8.56 14.73
C GLY A 955 14.95 -8.22 16.16
N SER A 956 13.97 -7.32 16.29
CA SER A 956 13.58 -6.66 17.55
C SER A 956 12.91 -7.58 18.59
N TYR A 957 12.50 -8.79 18.21
CA TYR A 957 11.89 -9.76 19.14
C TYR A 957 12.85 -10.22 20.24
N ARG A 958 14.18 -10.18 19.98
CA ARG A 958 15.21 -10.40 21.00
C ARG A 958 15.06 -9.42 22.17
N SER A 959 14.85 -8.14 21.88
CA SER A 959 14.76 -7.10 22.91
C SER A 959 13.54 -7.31 23.82
N GLY A 960 12.40 -7.73 23.26
CA GLY A 960 11.20 -8.09 24.01
C GLY A 960 11.45 -9.26 24.97
N ALA A 961 12.03 -10.36 24.46
CA ALA A 961 12.40 -11.52 25.27
C ALA A 961 13.37 -11.14 26.41
N VAL A 962 14.42 -10.38 26.11
CA VAL A 962 15.40 -9.90 27.10
C VAL A 962 14.75 -9.04 28.18
N GLN A 963 13.84 -8.14 27.81
CA GLN A 963 13.14 -7.28 28.77
C GLN A 963 12.24 -8.08 29.71
N ILE A 964 11.49 -9.06 29.20
CA ILE A 964 10.65 -9.94 30.01
C ILE A 964 11.51 -10.72 31.01
N MET A 965 12.58 -11.38 30.55
CA MET A 965 13.47 -12.14 31.41
C MET A 965 14.12 -11.27 32.49
N LYS A 966 14.67 -10.10 32.12
CA LYS A 966 15.26 -9.17 33.09
C LYS A 966 14.25 -8.69 34.13
N SER A 967 13.01 -8.42 33.73
CA SER A 967 11.94 -8.01 34.64
C SER A 967 11.59 -9.11 35.65
N LEU A 968 11.41 -10.34 35.18
CA LEU A 968 11.07 -11.48 36.05
C LEU A 968 12.24 -11.88 36.96
N ILE A 969 13.47 -11.90 36.42
CA ILE A 969 14.69 -12.16 37.20
C ILE A 969 14.88 -11.08 38.26
N LYS A 970 14.62 -9.80 37.96
CA LYS A 970 14.69 -8.75 38.97
C LYS A 970 13.68 -8.95 40.10
N LYS A 971 12.50 -9.50 39.81
CA LYS A 971 11.43 -9.69 40.79
C LYS A 971 11.62 -10.94 41.65
N TYR A 972 12.18 -12.02 41.09
CA TYR A 972 12.20 -13.36 41.71
C TYR A 972 13.57 -14.05 41.75
N GLY A 973 14.59 -13.50 41.07
CA GLY A 973 15.85 -14.19 40.72
C GLY A 973 17.03 -14.01 41.66
#